data_AF-A0A2D5B391-F1
#
_entry.id   AF-A0A2D5B391-F1
#
_cell.length_a   1.000
_cell.length_b   1.000
_cell.length_c   1.000
_cell.angle_alpha   90.00
_cell.angle_beta   90.00
_cell.angle_gamma   90.00
#
_symmetry.space_group_name_H-M   'P 1'
#
loop_
_entity.id
_entity.type
_entity.pdbx_description
1 polymer ?
#
loop_
_entity_poly.entity_id
_entity_poly.type
_entity_poly.pdbx_seq_one_letter_code
_entity_poly.pdbx_strand_id
1 'polypeptide(L)'
;MFALLGTGMLAGQALGEYSGTPVKWHMQDDGNGHWYMHHTFDVVTHVLDAQAWAEARGGYVSSVRSTQENNWIWETFGNSTLGGYQDFDDPDFSEPGGGWRWANGEPWDYSNWLPGEPNNSSGNEHGVAVCCPPLMRWNDVQLYNATYLIEFEADCNDDGIVDYGQILNGSLADTNANGLPDVCESTGIITVCAAGCDYTDIQSAADASIDGDEIRIYQGVYAGAGDAVVSLPAHAITLKGMEFNADGTPLAVIDGLGVRRGFSMTHESDSIHVLSGLLIRNGYASQGNGGGAMLAGGRPQLLDCHFIGNEVTGISGPGNGAGLYVSAERLELIGCVFRDNVAQRWGGGLGMFGVSEASLASCVFESCRADNGGAVFSSNASVELVECEIRGNTASDDVGGFYQQGGSITVLDCTFTENASGDDGGGLFASDSIVNVADSNFIDNVVSEDGAGMDIRDSQLQLINSFFDGNSASQGAGLMAVRSDVDIRACEFTENMALTPSSNEEKAGGAIEFHSCPSMFVFECTFTANEASDGGALCLQNPFDEPVPWFNIVECDFESNVVSGKGGAIYIGSNFGLIQSCGFRGNDASILGRAVFVADAGGGGSLEYASSSFCGSSLQPIETNDPSILVDGGGNVIDVECDSCDADVSEDGEVSVNDLLVVIAMWGTSGPIGDVDGDGAVNVQDLLLVIQAWGTCG
;
A
#
# COMPACT_ATOMS: atom_id res chain seq x y z
N MET A 1 5.73 -10.09 -63.09
CA MET A 1 4.78 -9.26 -62.33
C MET A 1 4.83 -9.79 -60.90
N PHE A 2 5.20 -8.92 -59.95
CA PHE A 2 5.35 -9.05 -58.49
C PHE A 2 4.35 -10.02 -57.79
N ALA A 3 4.55 -10.63 -56.61
CA ALA A 3 5.32 -10.31 -55.39
C ALA A 3 5.45 -11.57 -54.48
N LEU A 4 5.97 -11.35 -53.25
CA LEU A 4 6.02 -12.20 -52.04
C LEU A 4 7.27 -13.11 -51.94
N LEU A 5 8.15 -13.04 -50.92
CA LEU A 5 8.04 -12.64 -49.51
C LEU A 5 9.33 -11.92 -49.04
N GLY A 6 9.17 -10.88 -48.22
CA GLY A 6 10.24 -10.29 -47.41
C GLY A 6 9.99 -10.60 -45.94
N THR A 7 10.85 -11.43 -45.36
CA THR A 7 11.11 -11.55 -43.91
C THR A 7 12.48 -12.17 -43.77
N GLY A 8 13.36 -11.50 -43.03
CA GLY A 8 14.72 -11.98 -42.76
C GLY A 8 15.65 -10.80 -42.60
N MET A 9 15.58 -10.16 -41.44
CA MET A 9 16.74 -9.43 -40.91
C MET A 9 17.95 -10.35 -41.07
N LEU A 10 18.95 -9.85 -41.78
CA LEU A 10 20.26 -10.48 -41.83
C LEU A 10 20.76 -10.54 -40.40
N ALA A 11 20.70 -11.75 -39.82
CA ALA A 11 21.52 -12.12 -38.69
C ALA A 11 22.95 -11.67 -38.99
N GLY A 12 23.54 -11.03 -37.98
CA GLY A 12 24.78 -10.31 -38.06
C GLY A 12 25.85 -11.03 -38.89
N GLN A 13 26.55 -10.24 -39.68
CA GLN A 13 27.92 -10.59 -40.02
C GLN A 13 28.61 -10.97 -38.71
N ALA A 14 29.14 -12.19 -38.65
CA ALA A 14 30.04 -12.60 -37.59
C ALA A 14 31.19 -11.57 -37.56
N LEU A 15 31.13 -10.66 -36.58
CA LEU A 15 32.27 -9.87 -36.18
C LEU A 15 33.26 -10.87 -35.56
N GLY A 16 34.51 -10.81 -36.04
CA GLY A 16 35.53 -11.82 -35.80
C GLY A 16 35.63 -12.29 -34.36
N GLU A 17 35.79 -13.60 -34.20
CA GLU A 17 36.15 -14.25 -32.95
C GLU A 17 37.38 -13.56 -32.33
N TYR A 18 37.32 -13.28 -31.02
CA TYR A 18 38.47 -12.79 -30.26
C TYR A 18 39.66 -13.76 -30.41
N SER A 19 40.81 -13.26 -30.87
CA SER A 19 42.04 -14.05 -30.99
C SER A 19 42.90 -13.93 -29.73
N GLY A 20 42.40 -14.33 -28.57
CA GLY A 20 43.18 -14.36 -27.32
C GLY A 20 42.32 -14.35 -26.05
N THR A 21 42.83 -14.96 -24.97
CA THR A 21 42.24 -14.85 -23.63
C THR A 21 42.83 -13.62 -22.92
N PRO A 22 42.02 -12.69 -22.39
CA PRO A 22 42.53 -11.57 -21.60
C PRO A 22 43.35 -12.04 -20.40
N VAL A 23 44.42 -11.31 -20.07
CA VAL A 23 45.30 -11.58 -18.92
C VAL A 23 45.40 -10.32 -18.05
N LYS A 24 45.11 -10.45 -16.75
CA LYS A 24 45.23 -9.35 -15.77
C LYS A 24 46.69 -9.16 -15.39
N TRP A 25 47.17 -7.92 -15.40
CA TRP A 25 48.43 -7.57 -14.73
C TRP A 25 48.13 -7.18 -13.29
N HIS A 26 48.12 -8.17 -12.39
CA HIS A 26 47.70 -7.98 -11.01
C HIS A 26 48.56 -6.93 -10.28
N MET A 27 47.91 -6.03 -9.52
CA MET A 27 48.61 -5.06 -8.65
C MET A 27 49.57 -5.70 -7.64
N GLN A 28 49.33 -6.97 -7.31
CA GLN A 28 50.15 -7.77 -6.39
C GLN A 28 51.50 -8.18 -7.00
N ASP A 29 51.59 -8.19 -8.33
CA ASP A 29 52.76 -8.55 -9.12
C ASP A 29 53.43 -7.30 -9.73
N ASP A 30 53.42 -6.19 -8.97
CA ASP A 30 53.85 -4.85 -9.41
C ASP A 30 53.09 -4.31 -10.64
N GLY A 31 51.88 -4.83 -10.91
CA GLY A 31 51.05 -4.43 -12.03
C GLY A 31 50.14 -3.23 -11.80
N ASN A 32 49.49 -2.79 -12.87
CA ASN A 32 48.56 -1.66 -12.85
C ASN A 32 47.09 -2.09 -12.64
N GLY A 33 46.80 -3.39 -12.60
CA GLY A 33 45.44 -3.91 -12.39
C GLY A 33 44.62 -4.07 -13.67
N HIS A 34 45.13 -3.61 -14.81
CA HIS A 34 44.45 -3.67 -16.10
C HIS A 34 44.50 -5.07 -16.71
N TRP A 35 43.56 -5.35 -17.59
CA TRP A 35 43.49 -6.59 -18.38
C TRP A 35 43.98 -6.33 -19.81
N TYR A 36 44.77 -7.25 -20.35
CA TYR A 36 45.37 -7.11 -21.68
C TYR A 36 45.03 -8.29 -22.58
N MET A 37 44.86 -8.06 -23.88
CA MET A 37 44.68 -9.13 -24.87
C MET A 37 45.25 -8.75 -26.24
N HIS A 38 45.65 -9.73 -27.05
CA HIS A 38 45.95 -9.52 -28.47
C HIS A 38 44.70 -9.52 -29.33
N HIS A 39 44.64 -8.58 -30.28
CA HIS A 39 43.68 -8.60 -31.36
C HIS A 39 44.37 -8.37 -32.70
N THR A 40 44.14 -9.27 -33.66
CA THR A 40 44.64 -9.13 -35.02
C THR A 40 43.52 -8.64 -35.92
N PHE A 41 43.77 -7.54 -36.64
CA PHE A 41 42.80 -6.96 -37.56
C PHE A 41 43.05 -7.44 -38.98
N ASP A 42 41.98 -7.83 -39.69
CA ASP A 42 42.06 -8.24 -41.11
C ASP A 42 42.42 -7.08 -42.04
N VAL A 43 41.92 -5.86 -41.75
CA VAL A 43 42.23 -4.62 -42.47
C VAL A 43 42.19 -3.45 -41.50
N VAL A 44 43.36 -2.93 -41.13
CA VAL A 44 43.52 -1.63 -40.46
C VAL A 44 44.62 -0.85 -41.19
N THR A 45 44.36 0.42 -41.46
CA THR A 45 45.32 1.30 -42.13
C THR A 45 45.95 2.32 -41.19
N HIS A 46 45.32 2.59 -40.04
CA HIS A 46 45.78 3.55 -39.05
C HIS A 46 45.46 3.08 -37.62
N VAL A 47 46.29 3.45 -36.62
CA VAL A 47 46.04 3.06 -35.21
C VAL A 47 44.70 3.55 -34.68
N LEU A 48 44.21 4.68 -35.20
CA LEU A 48 42.91 5.25 -34.82
C LEU A 48 41.73 4.35 -35.23
N ASP A 49 41.88 3.54 -36.28
CA ASP A 49 40.87 2.53 -36.64
C ASP A 49 40.81 1.43 -35.58
N ALA A 50 41.98 1.02 -35.06
CA ALA A 50 42.08 0.04 -33.98
C ALA A 50 41.62 0.61 -32.63
N GLN A 51 41.93 1.88 -32.35
CA GLN A 51 41.42 2.59 -31.18
C GLN A 51 39.89 2.68 -31.21
N ALA A 52 39.29 3.12 -32.32
CA ALA A 52 37.83 3.18 -32.44
C ALA A 52 37.17 1.81 -32.28
N TRP A 53 37.84 0.74 -32.73
CA TRP A 53 37.36 -0.63 -32.50
C TRP A 53 37.42 -1.05 -31.03
N ALA A 54 38.49 -0.65 -30.31
CA ALA A 54 38.67 -0.95 -28.89
C ALA A 54 37.71 -0.15 -28.02
N GLU A 55 37.53 1.15 -28.30
CA GLU A 55 36.59 2.04 -27.59
C GLU A 55 35.15 1.57 -27.73
N ALA A 56 34.76 1.13 -28.93
CA ALA A 56 33.45 0.50 -29.17
C ALA A 56 33.24 -0.80 -28.37
N ARG A 57 34.23 -1.25 -27.60
CA ARG A 57 34.24 -2.47 -26.79
C ARG A 57 34.75 -2.22 -25.35
N GLY A 58 34.73 -0.97 -24.89
CA GLY A 58 35.10 -0.61 -23.51
C GLY A 58 36.59 -0.80 -23.19
N GLY A 59 37.45 -0.92 -24.21
CA GLY A 59 38.89 -0.98 -24.07
C GLY A 59 39.58 0.12 -24.86
N TYR A 60 40.90 0.08 -24.89
CA TYR A 60 41.73 0.99 -25.68
C TYR A 60 42.92 0.23 -26.24
N VAL A 61 43.48 0.70 -27.36
CA VAL A 61 44.80 0.18 -27.76
C VAL A 61 45.81 0.61 -26.70
N SER A 62 46.65 -0.31 -26.27
CA SER A 62 47.44 -0.14 -25.05
C SER A 62 48.44 1.02 -25.16
N SER A 63 48.62 1.71 -24.05
CA SER A 63 49.65 2.73 -23.85
C SER A 63 50.61 2.22 -22.78
N VAL A 64 51.90 2.28 -23.07
CA VAL A 64 52.91 1.76 -22.14
C VAL A 64 53.58 2.94 -21.45
N ARG A 65 53.50 2.97 -20.13
CA ARG A 65 53.90 4.10 -19.28
C ARG A 65 55.06 3.78 -18.35
N SER A 66 55.49 2.51 -18.31
CA SER A 66 56.62 2.10 -17.49
C SER A 66 57.47 1.00 -18.10
N THR A 67 58.70 0.86 -17.61
CA THR A 67 59.59 -0.23 -17.99
C THR A 67 59.09 -1.58 -17.47
N GLN A 68 58.44 -1.59 -16.31
CA GLN A 68 57.83 -2.78 -15.73
C GLN A 68 56.73 -3.33 -16.66
N GLU A 69 55.83 -2.45 -17.09
CA GLU A 69 54.74 -2.76 -18.00
C GLU A 69 55.25 -3.28 -19.34
N ASN A 70 56.22 -2.58 -19.95
CA ASN A 70 56.85 -3.04 -21.19
C ASN A 70 57.41 -4.48 -21.06
N ASN A 71 58.12 -4.76 -19.97
CA ASN A 71 58.73 -6.07 -19.75
C ASN A 71 57.65 -7.13 -19.53
N TRP A 72 56.64 -6.83 -18.73
CA TRP A 72 55.52 -7.75 -18.48
C TRP A 72 54.74 -8.06 -19.76
N ILE A 73 54.45 -7.05 -20.59
CA ILE A 73 53.81 -7.21 -21.91
C ILE A 73 54.64 -8.16 -22.77
N TRP A 74 55.96 -7.95 -22.83
CA TRP A 74 56.84 -8.83 -23.60
C TRP A 74 56.85 -10.26 -23.07
N GLU A 75 56.95 -10.45 -21.75
CA GLU A 75 56.98 -11.78 -21.12
C GLU A 75 55.67 -12.54 -21.32
N THR A 76 54.54 -11.82 -21.32
CA THR A 76 53.19 -12.40 -21.40
C THR A 76 52.72 -12.62 -22.84
N PHE A 77 52.93 -11.62 -23.71
CA PHE A 77 52.36 -11.59 -25.06
C PHE A 77 53.40 -11.63 -26.17
N GLY A 78 54.68 -11.35 -25.88
CA GLY A 78 55.73 -11.27 -26.89
C GLY A 78 55.54 -10.06 -27.81
N ASN A 79 55.77 -10.25 -29.11
CA ASN A 79 55.71 -9.16 -30.09
C ASN A 79 54.30 -8.56 -30.17
N SER A 80 54.18 -7.26 -29.87
CA SER A 80 52.91 -6.58 -29.70
C SER A 80 52.95 -5.19 -30.30
N THR A 81 51.97 -4.86 -31.15
CA THR A 81 51.77 -3.48 -31.62
C THR A 81 51.00 -2.73 -30.54
N LEU A 82 51.47 -1.54 -30.19
CA LEU A 82 50.87 -0.67 -29.17
C LEU A 82 50.01 0.40 -29.83
N GLY A 83 49.32 1.21 -29.02
CA GLY A 83 48.52 2.35 -29.48
C GLY A 83 49.33 3.58 -29.91
N GLY A 84 50.66 3.49 -29.94
CA GLY A 84 51.54 4.61 -30.25
C GLY A 84 51.62 4.85 -31.76
N TYR A 85 51.47 6.10 -32.17
CA TYR A 85 51.64 6.51 -33.57
C TYR A 85 52.25 7.89 -33.69
N GLN A 86 52.73 8.20 -34.89
CA GLN A 86 53.23 9.51 -35.24
C GLN A 86 52.12 10.36 -35.89
N ASP A 87 51.77 11.47 -35.26
CA ASP A 87 50.76 12.41 -35.74
C ASP A 87 51.40 13.43 -36.70
N PHE A 88 50.98 13.41 -37.97
CA PHE A 88 51.50 14.29 -39.01
C PHE A 88 50.97 15.72 -38.94
N ASP A 89 49.85 15.94 -38.26
CA ASP A 89 49.23 17.25 -38.09
C ASP A 89 49.77 17.98 -36.85
N ASP A 90 50.56 17.30 -36.02
CA ASP A 90 51.16 17.86 -34.81
C ASP A 90 52.29 18.86 -35.14
N PRO A 91 52.32 20.06 -34.51
CA PRO A 91 53.39 21.03 -34.71
C PRO A 91 54.80 20.53 -34.38
N ASP A 92 54.91 19.53 -33.50
CA ASP A 92 56.18 18.89 -33.10
C ASP A 92 56.53 17.70 -34.01
N PHE A 93 55.76 17.43 -35.07
CA PHE A 93 56.05 16.40 -36.05
C PHE A 93 57.43 16.61 -36.70
N SER A 94 58.31 15.62 -36.54
CA SER A 94 59.60 15.62 -37.23
C SER A 94 60.13 14.20 -37.36
N GLU A 95 60.49 13.81 -38.58
CA GLU A 95 61.05 12.48 -38.82
C GLU A 95 62.50 12.36 -38.32
N PRO A 96 62.88 11.26 -37.63
CA PRO A 96 62.03 10.14 -37.20
C PRO A 96 61.42 10.29 -35.79
N GLY A 97 61.83 11.29 -35.01
CA GLY A 97 61.67 11.29 -33.55
C GLY A 97 60.58 12.19 -32.93
N GLY A 98 59.91 13.05 -33.70
CA GLY A 98 58.93 14.02 -33.22
C GLY A 98 57.50 13.68 -33.64
N GLY A 99 56.51 14.12 -32.85
CA GLY A 99 55.08 13.92 -33.12
C GLY A 99 54.48 12.59 -32.63
N TRP A 100 55.16 11.85 -31.75
CA TRP A 100 54.62 10.59 -31.20
C TRP A 100 53.52 10.83 -30.15
N ARG A 101 52.40 10.10 -30.27
CA ARG A 101 51.21 10.20 -29.42
C ARG A 101 50.62 8.81 -29.15
N TRP A 102 49.91 8.67 -28.05
CA TRP A 102 49.04 7.52 -27.81
C TRP A 102 47.65 7.77 -28.43
N ALA A 103 47.11 6.77 -29.10
CA ALA A 103 45.79 6.87 -29.74
C ALA A 103 44.63 7.06 -28.75
N ASN A 104 44.79 6.59 -27.51
CA ASN A 104 43.83 6.79 -26.43
C ASN A 104 43.91 8.18 -25.78
N GLY A 105 44.79 9.07 -26.26
CA GLY A 105 44.92 10.44 -25.77
C GLY A 105 45.77 10.59 -24.49
N GLU A 106 46.33 9.51 -23.97
CA GLU A 106 47.21 9.59 -22.81
C GLU A 106 48.51 10.38 -23.10
N PRO A 107 49.13 10.99 -22.07
CA PRO A 107 50.40 11.71 -22.24
C PRO A 107 51.51 10.80 -22.77
N TRP A 108 52.25 11.27 -23.78
CA TRP A 108 53.50 10.64 -24.23
C TRP A 108 54.67 11.01 -23.30
N ASP A 109 54.67 10.48 -22.08
CA ASP A 109 55.64 10.78 -21.01
C ASP A 109 56.71 9.69 -20.80
N TYR A 110 56.52 8.52 -21.42
CA TYR A 110 57.43 7.39 -21.39
C TYR A 110 57.81 6.97 -22.82
N SER A 111 59.07 6.59 -23.00
CA SER A 111 59.53 5.98 -24.24
C SER A 111 60.55 4.90 -23.98
N ASN A 112 60.40 3.75 -24.64
CA ASN A 112 61.34 2.64 -24.52
C ASN A 112 61.96 2.24 -25.87
N TRP A 113 62.28 3.23 -26.71
CA TRP A 113 62.94 3.02 -27.99
C TRP A 113 64.22 2.20 -27.87
N LEU A 114 64.41 1.27 -28.81
CA LEU A 114 65.66 0.55 -28.99
C LEU A 114 66.77 1.56 -29.40
N PRO A 115 68.04 1.37 -29.00
CA PRO A 115 69.10 2.26 -29.45
C PRO A 115 69.19 2.33 -30.97
N GLY A 116 68.95 3.52 -31.53
CA GLY A 116 68.88 3.76 -32.98
C GLY A 116 67.46 4.00 -33.50
N GLU A 117 66.45 3.74 -32.68
CA GLU A 117 65.02 3.97 -32.97
C GLU A 117 64.49 5.26 -32.32
N PRO A 118 63.40 5.84 -32.86
CA PRO A 118 62.76 5.49 -34.13
C PRO A 118 63.67 5.83 -35.32
N ASN A 119 63.65 4.99 -36.36
CA ASN A 119 64.54 5.14 -37.53
C ASN A 119 63.81 5.40 -38.86
N ASN A 120 62.48 5.27 -38.85
CA ASN A 120 61.57 5.33 -39.99
C ASN A 120 62.06 4.52 -41.19
N SER A 121 62.23 3.21 -41.01
CA SER A 121 62.82 2.34 -42.01
C SER A 121 61.97 2.35 -43.28
N SER A 122 62.63 2.59 -44.41
CA SER A 122 61.98 2.72 -45.72
C SER A 122 60.94 3.86 -45.83
N GLY A 123 60.90 4.78 -44.86
CA GLY A 123 60.03 5.96 -44.87
C GLY A 123 58.55 5.67 -44.65
N ASN A 124 58.20 4.57 -43.96
CA ASN A 124 56.81 4.16 -43.72
C ASN A 124 56.64 3.39 -42.40
N GLU A 125 57.31 3.81 -41.32
CA GLU A 125 57.16 3.23 -39.98
C GLU A 125 56.62 4.30 -39.02
N HIS A 126 55.30 4.27 -38.79
CA HIS A 126 54.58 5.31 -38.03
C HIS A 126 53.76 4.76 -36.86
N GLY A 127 53.93 3.48 -36.53
CA GLY A 127 53.36 2.81 -35.36
C GLY A 127 54.44 2.40 -34.37
N VAL A 128 54.05 2.01 -33.15
CA VAL A 128 54.99 1.51 -32.13
C VAL A 128 54.74 0.04 -31.85
N ALA A 129 55.79 -0.77 -31.82
CA ALA A 129 55.70 -2.16 -31.37
C ALA A 129 56.81 -2.55 -30.40
N VAL A 130 56.45 -3.36 -29.41
CA VAL A 130 57.39 -4.09 -28.55
C VAL A 130 57.84 -5.32 -29.32
N CYS A 131 59.05 -5.31 -29.90
CA CYS A 131 59.40 -6.35 -30.88
C CYS A 131 60.73 -7.06 -30.68
N CYS A 132 61.74 -6.42 -30.09
CA CYS A 132 63.08 -6.67 -30.62
C CYS A 132 64.06 -7.27 -29.59
N PRO A 133 64.29 -8.61 -29.63
CA PRO A 133 65.35 -9.26 -28.87
C PRO A 133 66.75 -8.70 -29.21
N PRO A 134 67.70 -8.68 -28.27
CA PRO A 134 67.60 -9.16 -26.89
C PRO A 134 67.16 -8.08 -25.89
N LEU A 135 66.91 -6.84 -26.32
CA LEU A 135 66.65 -5.71 -25.42
C LEU A 135 65.16 -5.48 -25.12
N MET A 136 64.25 -6.08 -25.92
CA MET A 136 62.79 -6.07 -25.68
C MET A 136 62.22 -4.64 -25.62
N ARG A 137 62.75 -3.80 -26.51
CA ARG A 137 62.46 -2.37 -26.64
C ARG A 137 61.62 -2.08 -27.88
N TRP A 138 61.16 -0.84 -27.99
CA TRP A 138 60.30 -0.40 -29.06
C TRP A 138 61.05 -0.21 -30.38
N ASN A 139 60.38 -0.57 -31.46
CA ASN A 139 60.70 -0.19 -32.83
C ASN A 139 59.50 0.55 -33.41
N ASP A 140 59.76 1.52 -34.27
CA ASP A 140 58.71 2.07 -35.11
C ASP A 140 58.40 1.06 -36.22
N VAL A 141 57.12 0.84 -36.50
CA VAL A 141 56.67 -0.22 -37.41
C VAL A 141 55.62 0.28 -38.37
N GLN A 142 55.44 -0.45 -39.47
CA GLN A 142 54.33 -0.23 -40.38
C GLN A 142 53.02 -0.70 -39.73
N LEU A 143 51.94 0.06 -39.90
CA LEU A 143 50.64 -0.24 -39.26
C LEU A 143 49.77 -1.26 -40.04
N TYR A 144 50.25 -1.80 -41.16
CA TYR A 144 49.52 -2.76 -41.99
C TYR A 144 49.66 -4.19 -41.45
N ASN A 145 48.54 -4.91 -41.27
CA ASN A 145 48.47 -6.29 -40.73
C ASN A 145 49.12 -6.45 -39.34
N ALA A 146 48.90 -5.48 -38.47
CA ALA A 146 49.42 -5.49 -37.10
C ALA A 146 48.50 -6.26 -36.13
N THR A 147 49.11 -6.94 -35.15
CA THR A 147 48.42 -7.46 -33.96
C THR A 147 48.57 -6.43 -32.86
N TYR A 148 47.47 -5.77 -32.50
CA TYR A 148 47.45 -4.76 -31.43
C TYR A 148 47.22 -5.43 -30.08
N LEU A 149 47.85 -4.88 -29.05
CA LEU A 149 47.51 -5.15 -27.67
C LEU A 149 46.38 -4.20 -27.25
N ILE A 150 45.29 -4.78 -26.77
CA ILE A 150 44.11 -4.08 -26.27
C ILE A 150 44.12 -4.17 -24.74
N GLU A 151 43.83 -3.07 -24.07
CA GLU A 151 43.80 -2.92 -22.62
C GLU A 151 42.39 -2.55 -22.14
N PHE A 152 41.99 -3.07 -20.97
CA PHE A 152 40.68 -2.87 -20.34
C PHE A 152 40.83 -2.54 -18.85
N GLU A 153 39.94 -1.70 -18.32
CA GLU A 153 40.06 -1.15 -16.95
C GLU A 153 39.40 -1.99 -15.83
N ALA A 154 38.45 -2.91 -16.07
CA ALA A 154 37.57 -3.38 -14.98
C ALA A 154 37.33 -4.92 -14.88
N ASP A 155 37.51 -5.40 -13.64
CA ASP A 155 36.99 -6.61 -12.97
C ASP A 155 36.75 -6.16 -11.52
N CYS A 156 35.72 -5.34 -11.32
CA CYS A 156 35.46 -4.57 -10.10
C CYS A 156 34.61 -5.33 -9.07
N ASN A 157 33.94 -6.40 -9.50
CA ASN A 157 33.34 -7.38 -8.60
C ASN A 157 34.35 -8.46 -8.14
N ASP A 158 35.60 -8.39 -8.64
CA ASP A 158 36.74 -9.25 -8.32
C ASP A 158 36.46 -10.76 -8.53
N ASP A 159 35.60 -11.09 -9.49
CA ASP A 159 35.25 -12.48 -9.81
C ASP A 159 36.22 -13.14 -10.80
N GLY A 160 37.18 -12.37 -11.32
CA GLY A 160 38.24 -12.84 -12.21
C GLY A 160 37.82 -12.95 -13.67
N ILE A 161 36.67 -12.36 -14.04
CA ILE A 161 36.19 -12.20 -15.40
C ILE A 161 36.19 -10.69 -15.72
N VAL A 162 36.44 -10.33 -16.98
CA VAL A 162 36.32 -8.93 -17.41
C VAL A 162 34.84 -8.56 -17.44
N ASP A 163 34.46 -7.56 -16.64
CA ASP A 163 33.08 -7.11 -16.42
C ASP A 163 32.33 -6.81 -17.72
N TYR A 164 33.00 -6.18 -18.70
CA TYR A 164 32.41 -5.89 -20.01
C TYR A 164 31.92 -7.16 -20.72
N GLY A 165 32.67 -8.27 -20.59
CA GLY A 165 32.27 -9.56 -21.14
C GLY A 165 31.01 -10.12 -20.46
N GLN A 166 30.78 -9.76 -19.19
CA GLN A 166 29.62 -10.16 -18.41
C GLN A 166 28.41 -9.24 -18.65
N ILE A 167 28.63 -7.96 -18.91
CA ILE A 167 27.59 -7.04 -19.40
C ILE A 167 27.05 -7.55 -20.74
N LEU A 168 27.93 -7.85 -21.71
CA LEU A 168 27.53 -8.31 -23.05
C LEU A 168 26.77 -9.64 -23.04
N ASN A 169 27.07 -10.54 -22.11
CA ASN A 169 26.41 -11.85 -22.02
C ASN A 169 25.21 -11.86 -21.05
N GLY A 170 24.94 -10.72 -20.39
CA GLY A 170 23.83 -10.53 -19.45
C GLY A 170 24.06 -11.11 -18.05
N SER A 171 25.29 -11.48 -17.68
CA SER A 171 25.62 -11.98 -16.33
C SER A 171 25.77 -10.86 -15.31
N LEU A 172 26.06 -9.63 -15.73
CA LEU A 172 26.04 -8.43 -14.90
C LEU A 172 25.13 -7.38 -15.54
N ALA A 173 24.36 -6.67 -14.73
CA ALA A 173 23.55 -5.53 -15.17
C ALA A 173 24.44 -4.29 -15.34
N ASP A 174 24.18 -3.54 -16.41
CA ASP A 174 24.70 -2.20 -16.70
C ASP A 174 23.48 -1.38 -17.12
N THR A 175 22.73 -0.92 -16.13
CA THR A 175 21.37 -0.44 -16.37
C THR A 175 21.37 0.95 -17.00
N ASN A 176 22.37 1.77 -16.69
CA ASN A 176 22.55 3.10 -17.29
C ASN A 176 23.34 3.05 -18.63
N ALA A 177 23.77 1.86 -19.07
CA ALA A 177 24.53 1.60 -20.29
C ALA A 177 25.83 2.41 -20.42
N ASN A 178 26.48 2.70 -19.28
CA ASN A 178 27.73 3.45 -19.23
C ASN A 178 28.98 2.57 -19.43
N GLY A 179 28.81 1.24 -19.49
CA GLY A 179 29.88 0.26 -19.66
C GLY A 179 30.54 -0.22 -18.36
N LEU A 180 30.03 0.20 -17.20
CA LEU A 180 30.38 -0.28 -15.86
C LEU A 180 29.21 -1.10 -15.31
N PRO A 181 29.45 -2.27 -14.68
CA PRO A 181 28.37 -2.99 -14.02
C PRO A 181 27.80 -2.20 -12.84
N ASP A 182 26.49 -2.27 -12.62
CA ASP A 182 25.81 -1.61 -11.49
C ASP A 182 26.42 -2.03 -10.13
N VAL A 183 26.88 -3.29 -10.00
CA VAL A 183 27.55 -3.81 -8.79
C VAL A 183 28.85 -3.07 -8.45
N CYS A 184 29.42 -2.36 -9.42
CA CYS A 184 30.64 -1.61 -9.29
C CYS A 184 30.42 -0.11 -9.11
N GLU A 185 29.17 0.32 -9.16
CA GLU A 185 28.79 1.69 -8.94
C GLU A 185 28.38 1.91 -7.47
N SER A 186 28.77 3.05 -6.91
CA SER A 186 28.30 3.45 -5.59
C SER A 186 26.98 4.20 -5.73
N THR A 187 25.97 3.83 -4.95
CA THR A 187 24.68 4.53 -4.93
C THR A 187 24.86 6.03 -4.74
N GLY A 188 24.14 6.79 -5.55
CA GLY A 188 24.24 8.24 -5.66
C GLY A 188 22.96 8.95 -5.22
N ILE A 189 23.09 10.27 -5.08
CA ILE A 189 21.94 11.18 -4.98
C ILE A 189 21.83 11.90 -6.31
N ILE A 190 20.69 11.75 -6.97
CA ILE A 190 20.32 12.46 -8.19
C ILE A 190 19.32 13.54 -7.83
N THR A 191 19.44 14.75 -8.40
CA THR A 191 18.53 15.86 -8.12
C THR A 191 17.68 16.25 -9.34
N VAL A 192 16.40 16.54 -9.09
CA VAL A 192 15.43 17.00 -10.10
C VAL A 192 14.80 18.33 -9.67
N CYS A 193 14.92 19.35 -10.51
CA CYS A 193 14.25 20.65 -10.31
C CYS A 193 14.13 21.47 -11.60
N ALA A 194 13.40 22.58 -11.56
CA ALA A 194 13.17 23.43 -12.73
C ALA A 194 14.46 23.97 -13.40
N ALA A 195 15.52 24.21 -12.63
CA ALA A 195 16.83 24.60 -13.14
C ALA A 195 17.92 24.44 -12.07
N GLY A 196 19.13 24.02 -12.47
CA GLY A 196 20.31 23.96 -11.60
C GLY A 196 20.51 22.63 -10.86
N CYS A 197 19.61 21.66 -11.04
CA CYS A 197 19.78 20.28 -10.62
C CYS A 197 20.36 19.42 -11.75
N ASP A 198 20.67 18.15 -11.45
CA ASP A 198 21.21 17.19 -12.41
C ASP A 198 20.25 16.96 -13.59
N TYR A 199 18.94 16.91 -13.28
CA TYR A 199 17.87 16.75 -14.27
C TYR A 199 16.75 17.76 -14.09
N THR A 200 16.01 18.01 -15.17
CA THR A 200 14.81 18.86 -15.17
C THR A 200 13.50 18.07 -15.23
N ASP A 201 13.58 16.76 -15.49
CA ASP A 201 12.45 15.85 -15.52
C ASP A 201 12.80 14.54 -14.81
N ILE A 202 11.77 13.89 -14.26
CA ILE A 202 11.96 12.73 -13.38
C ILE A 202 12.24 11.46 -14.18
N GLN A 203 11.68 11.32 -15.39
CA GLN A 203 11.91 10.14 -16.21
C GLN A 203 13.38 10.02 -16.59
N SER A 204 14.03 11.10 -17.05
CA SER A 204 15.46 11.05 -17.39
C SER A 204 16.34 10.74 -16.19
N ALA A 205 15.98 11.21 -14.99
CA ALA A 205 16.67 10.85 -13.76
C ALA A 205 16.50 9.37 -13.41
N ALA A 206 15.30 8.81 -13.58
CA ALA A 206 15.03 7.40 -13.36
C ALA A 206 15.74 6.51 -14.40
N ASP A 207 15.78 6.93 -15.66
CA ASP A 207 16.47 6.20 -16.75
C ASP A 207 17.99 6.16 -16.54
N ALA A 208 18.57 7.18 -15.89
CA ALA A 208 20.00 7.26 -15.60
C ALA A 208 20.40 6.64 -14.26
N SER A 209 19.44 6.28 -13.42
CA SER A 209 19.70 5.72 -12.09
C SER A 209 20.15 4.27 -12.14
N ILE A 210 20.83 3.84 -11.08
CA ILE A 210 21.19 2.45 -10.79
C ILE A 210 20.47 1.93 -9.54
N ASP A 211 20.63 0.64 -9.24
CA ASP A 211 20.03 0.00 -8.08
C ASP A 211 20.45 0.68 -6.77
N GLY A 212 19.45 1.15 -6.00
CA GLY A 212 19.62 1.79 -4.70
C GLY A 212 19.79 3.31 -4.72
N ASP A 213 19.75 3.96 -5.89
CA ASP A 213 19.86 5.42 -5.98
C ASP A 213 18.69 6.17 -5.30
N GLU A 214 18.99 7.37 -4.78
CA GLU A 214 18.00 8.33 -4.28
C GLU A 214 17.83 9.50 -5.25
N ILE A 215 16.64 9.63 -5.82
CA ILE A 215 16.24 10.76 -6.67
C ILE A 215 15.46 11.77 -5.83
N ARG A 216 16.08 12.91 -5.54
CA ARG A 216 15.50 14.05 -4.81
C ARG A 216 14.77 14.98 -5.77
N ILE A 217 13.46 15.11 -5.56
CA ILE A 217 12.58 15.93 -6.38
C ILE A 217 12.21 17.18 -5.59
N TYR A 218 12.66 18.34 -6.08
CA TYR A 218 12.29 19.62 -5.49
C TYR A 218 10.95 20.12 -6.05
N GLN A 219 10.39 21.14 -5.40
CA GLN A 219 9.11 21.73 -5.76
C GLN A 219 8.98 22.00 -7.25
N GLY A 220 7.84 21.63 -7.81
CA GLY A 220 7.59 21.75 -9.24
C GLY A 220 6.42 20.90 -9.70
N VAL A 221 5.98 21.15 -10.93
CA VAL A 221 4.98 20.33 -11.61
C VAL A 221 5.66 19.58 -12.74
N TYR A 222 5.67 18.25 -12.62
CA TYR A 222 6.30 17.31 -13.54
C TYR A 222 5.19 16.52 -14.22
N ALA A 223 5.01 16.74 -15.53
CA ALA A 223 3.88 16.18 -16.27
C ALA A 223 4.26 15.06 -17.25
N GLY A 224 5.56 14.86 -17.50
CA GLY A 224 6.09 13.88 -18.44
C GLY A 224 5.57 14.06 -19.88
N ALA A 225 6.05 13.20 -20.77
CA ALA A 225 5.60 13.16 -22.16
C ALA A 225 5.12 11.77 -22.61
N GLY A 226 5.34 10.72 -21.80
CA GLY A 226 4.97 9.34 -22.10
C GLY A 226 3.53 8.99 -21.72
N ASP A 227 3.26 7.68 -21.70
CA ASP A 227 1.99 7.08 -21.24
C ASP A 227 1.82 7.13 -19.70
N ALA A 228 2.92 7.36 -18.99
CA ALA A 228 2.97 7.76 -17.59
C ALA A 228 3.93 8.96 -17.43
N VAL A 229 3.83 9.70 -16.32
CA VAL A 229 4.82 10.73 -15.97
C VAL A 229 6.17 10.08 -15.67
N VAL A 230 6.14 8.96 -14.94
CA VAL A 230 7.33 8.16 -14.61
C VAL A 230 7.01 6.67 -14.79
N SER A 231 7.75 6.01 -15.66
CA SER A 231 7.86 4.55 -15.71
C SER A 231 9.00 4.14 -14.79
N LEU A 232 8.68 3.37 -13.74
CA LEU A 232 9.69 2.90 -12.79
C LEU A 232 10.59 1.86 -13.46
N PRO A 233 11.91 1.87 -13.17
CA PRO A 233 12.85 0.91 -13.70
C PRO A 233 12.75 -0.44 -12.97
N ALA A 234 13.44 -1.47 -13.47
CA ALA A 234 13.41 -2.81 -12.88
C ALA A 234 14.23 -2.94 -11.58
N HIS A 235 15.23 -2.08 -11.41
CA HIS A 235 16.04 -1.98 -10.21
C HIS A 235 15.39 -1.07 -9.17
N ALA A 236 15.73 -1.26 -7.89
CA ALA A 236 15.19 -0.46 -6.80
C ALA A 236 15.70 0.99 -6.87
N ILE A 237 14.79 1.94 -6.66
CA ILE A 237 15.14 3.37 -6.52
C ILE A 237 14.26 4.01 -5.44
N THR A 238 14.77 5.09 -4.84
CA THR A 238 14.01 5.97 -3.95
C THR A 238 13.67 7.27 -4.67
N LEU A 239 12.39 7.60 -4.79
CA LEU A 239 11.90 8.88 -5.31
C LEU A 239 11.35 9.71 -4.15
N LYS A 240 12.02 10.82 -3.84
CA LYS A 240 11.72 11.61 -2.63
C LYS A 240 11.45 13.07 -2.94
N GLY A 241 10.23 13.52 -2.68
CA GLY A 241 9.90 14.94 -2.64
C GLY A 241 10.49 15.62 -1.41
N MET A 242 11.13 16.76 -1.61
CA MET A 242 11.95 17.39 -0.59
C MET A 242 11.23 18.45 0.24
N GLU A 243 10.04 18.88 -0.19
CA GLU A 243 9.37 20.07 0.30
C GLU A 243 7.87 19.83 0.43
N PHE A 244 7.28 20.41 1.49
CA PHE A 244 5.87 20.28 1.85
C PHE A 244 5.28 21.66 2.16
N ASN A 245 3.99 21.82 1.92
CA ASN A 245 3.21 22.93 2.44
C ASN A 245 3.03 22.81 3.96
N ALA A 246 2.57 23.89 4.59
CA ALA A 246 2.32 23.91 6.03
C ALA A 246 1.22 22.93 6.48
N ASP A 247 0.34 22.52 5.57
CA ASP A 247 -0.71 21.52 5.78
C ASP A 247 -0.24 20.08 5.53
N GLY A 248 1.05 19.87 5.25
CA GLY A 248 1.61 18.55 4.94
C GLY A 248 1.48 18.14 3.47
N THR A 249 0.88 18.95 2.59
CA THR A 249 0.78 18.61 1.16
C THR A 249 2.14 18.68 0.46
N PRO A 250 2.59 17.61 -0.23
CA PRO A 250 3.85 17.66 -0.97
C PRO A 250 3.90 18.69 -2.10
N LEU A 251 5.07 19.28 -2.32
CA LEU A 251 5.31 20.28 -3.37
C LEU A 251 5.94 19.71 -4.66
N ALA A 252 6.42 18.45 -4.63
CA ALA A 252 6.81 17.70 -5.81
C ALA A 252 5.58 17.08 -6.48
N VAL A 253 5.06 17.74 -7.51
CA VAL A 253 3.77 17.39 -8.14
C VAL A 253 3.99 16.56 -9.40
N ILE A 254 3.46 15.35 -9.41
CA ILE A 254 3.41 14.42 -10.53
C ILE A 254 2.03 14.55 -11.16
N ASP A 255 1.94 15.23 -12.30
CA ASP A 255 0.66 15.66 -12.89
C ASP A 255 0.35 14.91 -14.19
N GLY A 256 -0.64 14.01 -14.15
CA GLY A 256 -1.08 13.26 -15.32
C GLY A 256 -1.85 14.09 -16.36
N LEU A 257 -2.17 15.36 -16.04
CA LEU A 257 -2.91 16.30 -16.90
C LEU A 257 -4.26 15.79 -17.41
N GLY A 258 -4.85 14.77 -16.78
CA GLY A 258 -6.07 14.10 -17.22
C GLY A 258 -5.91 13.27 -18.49
N VAL A 259 -4.68 12.93 -18.89
CA VAL A 259 -4.42 12.21 -20.14
C VAL A 259 -3.47 11.02 -20.00
N ARG A 260 -2.76 10.89 -18.88
CA ARG A 260 -1.78 9.82 -18.63
C ARG A 260 -1.71 9.46 -17.16
N ARG A 261 -1.04 8.34 -16.85
CA ARG A 261 -0.80 7.94 -15.46
C ARG A 261 0.25 8.81 -14.79
N GLY A 262 0.25 8.89 -13.46
CA GLY A 262 1.39 9.41 -12.71
C GLY A 262 2.57 8.43 -12.79
N PHE A 263 2.40 7.25 -12.20
CA PHE A 263 3.41 6.18 -12.20
C PHE A 263 2.95 4.92 -12.94
N SER A 264 3.90 4.21 -13.54
CA SER A 264 3.68 2.89 -14.13
C SER A 264 4.85 1.95 -13.84
N MET A 265 4.54 0.73 -13.42
CA MET A 265 5.47 -0.38 -13.29
C MET A 265 4.76 -1.65 -13.77
N THR A 266 5.28 -2.27 -14.83
CA THR A 266 4.63 -3.38 -15.55
C THR A 266 5.48 -4.64 -15.64
N HIS A 267 6.66 -4.64 -15.02
CA HIS A 267 7.56 -5.78 -15.00
C HIS A 267 7.41 -6.52 -13.67
N GLU A 268 7.53 -7.84 -13.70
CA GLU A 268 7.70 -8.62 -12.47
C GLU A 268 9.13 -8.40 -11.97
N SER A 269 9.27 -7.78 -10.81
CA SER A 269 10.54 -7.59 -10.10
C SER A 269 10.36 -7.91 -8.62
N ASP A 270 11.49 -8.16 -7.94
CA ASP A 270 11.56 -8.15 -6.48
C ASP A 270 12.07 -6.79 -5.95
N SER A 271 12.03 -5.74 -6.78
CA SER A 271 12.55 -4.42 -6.43
C SER A 271 11.69 -3.76 -5.34
N ILE A 272 12.37 -3.03 -4.45
CA ILE A 272 11.73 -2.23 -3.42
C ILE A 272 11.84 -0.77 -3.87
N HIS A 273 10.81 -0.28 -4.56
CA HIS A 273 10.70 1.14 -4.84
C HIS A 273 10.15 1.87 -3.63
N VAL A 274 10.83 2.93 -3.21
CA VAL A 274 10.37 3.82 -2.15
C VAL A 274 9.91 5.13 -2.78
N LEU A 275 8.62 5.43 -2.69
CA LEU A 275 8.06 6.71 -3.12
C LEU A 275 7.72 7.52 -1.86
N SER A 276 8.27 8.71 -1.72
CA SER A 276 8.09 9.50 -0.50
C SER A 276 7.82 10.97 -0.78
N GLY A 277 6.80 11.54 -0.14
CA GLY A 277 6.53 12.98 -0.20
C GLY A 277 6.17 13.47 -1.61
N LEU A 278 5.28 12.77 -2.31
CA LEU A 278 4.91 13.10 -3.69
C LEU A 278 3.41 13.42 -3.78
N LEU A 279 3.06 14.44 -4.57
CA LEU A 279 1.67 14.72 -4.92
C LEU A 279 1.37 14.18 -6.33
N ILE A 280 0.64 13.08 -6.42
CA ILE A 280 0.20 12.44 -7.66
C ILE A 280 -1.24 12.87 -7.96
N ARG A 281 -1.43 13.62 -9.04
CA ARG A 281 -2.75 14.17 -9.36
C ARG A 281 -3.10 14.15 -10.84
N ASN A 282 -4.39 14.28 -11.12
CA ASN A 282 -4.96 14.27 -12.47
C ASN A 282 -4.43 13.11 -13.32
N GLY A 283 -4.08 12.00 -12.69
CA GLY A 283 -3.70 10.77 -13.34
C GLY A 283 -4.91 10.15 -14.00
N TYR A 284 -4.77 9.69 -15.24
CA TYR A 284 -5.90 9.21 -16.04
C TYR A 284 -5.57 7.93 -16.79
N ALA A 285 -6.50 6.98 -16.75
CA ALA A 285 -6.50 5.81 -17.63
C ALA A 285 -7.88 5.59 -18.27
N SER A 286 -7.92 5.65 -19.61
CA SER A 286 -9.15 5.36 -20.37
C SER A 286 -9.48 3.87 -20.43
N GLN A 287 -8.48 3.00 -20.26
CA GLN A 287 -8.57 1.55 -20.11
C GLN A 287 -7.43 1.05 -19.21
N GLY A 288 -7.68 -0.01 -18.44
CA GLY A 288 -6.73 -0.57 -17.48
C GLY A 288 -6.76 0.15 -16.13
N ASN A 289 -5.67 0.04 -15.39
CA ASN A 289 -5.65 0.25 -13.94
C ASN A 289 -4.84 1.48 -13.54
N GLY A 290 -5.05 2.01 -12.33
CA GLY A 290 -4.13 2.98 -11.70
C GLY A 290 -3.98 4.29 -12.44
N GLY A 291 -4.97 5.19 -12.33
CA GLY A 291 -4.88 6.54 -12.90
C GLY A 291 -3.72 7.32 -12.29
N GLY A 292 -3.60 7.34 -10.96
CA GLY A 292 -2.45 7.93 -10.27
C GLY A 292 -1.21 7.06 -10.41
N ALA A 293 -1.28 5.80 -10.00
CA ALA A 293 -0.18 4.85 -10.15
C ALA A 293 -0.67 3.43 -10.43
N MET A 294 0.04 2.72 -11.31
CA MET A 294 -0.17 1.30 -11.59
C MET A 294 1.11 0.53 -11.26
N LEU A 295 1.10 -0.28 -10.20
CA LEU A 295 2.24 -1.03 -9.70
C LEU A 295 1.99 -2.54 -9.78
N ALA A 296 2.50 -3.19 -10.84
CA ALA A 296 2.31 -4.62 -11.11
C ALA A 296 3.61 -5.41 -10.91
N GLY A 297 4.10 -5.49 -9.66
CA GLY A 297 5.31 -6.20 -9.26
C GLY A 297 5.93 -5.61 -7.99
N GLY A 298 7.05 -6.18 -7.55
CA GLY A 298 7.88 -5.62 -6.49
C GLY A 298 7.28 -5.68 -5.09
N ARG A 299 7.86 -4.87 -4.20
CA ARG A 299 7.38 -4.60 -2.84
C ARG A 299 7.33 -3.08 -2.60
N PRO A 300 6.40 -2.36 -3.26
CA PRO A 300 6.37 -0.90 -3.20
C PRO A 300 6.09 -0.39 -1.79
N GLN A 301 6.85 0.63 -1.39
CA GLN A 301 6.68 1.38 -0.15
C GLN A 301 6.36 2.83 -0.48
N LEU A 302 5.22 3.33 -0.01
CA LEU A 302 4.81 4.71 -0.23
C LEU A 302 4.65 5.42 1.12
N LEU A 303 5.34 6.55 1.26
CA LEU A 303 5.36 7.34 2.49
C LEU A 303 4.93 8.77 2.20
N ASP A 304 3.96 9.31 2.93
CA ASP A 304 3.51 10.69 2.81
C ASP A 304 3.16 11.09 1.36
N CYS A 305 2.61 10.13 0.59
CA CYS A 305 2.23 10.34 -0.80
C CYS A 305 0.74 10.69 -0.91
N HIS A 306 0.43 11.69 -1.72
CA HIS A 306 -0.92 12.21 -1.91
C HIS A 306 -1.42 11.87 -3.31
N PHE A 307 -2.43 11.02 -3.43
CA PHE A 307 -3.14 10.67 -4.67
C PHE A 307 -4.44 11.46 -4.75
N ILE A 308 -4.49 12.50 -5.57
CA ILE A 308 -5.60 13.47 -5.59
C ILE A 308 -6.23 13.58 -6.99
N GLY A 309 -7.53 13.35 -7.10
CA GLY A 309 -8.26 13.61 -8.35
C GLY A 309 -7.79 12.74 -9.52
N ASN A 310 -7.45 11.47 -9.25
CA ASN A 310 -7.07 10.52 -10.30
C ASN A 310 -8.29 9.71 -10.76
N GLU A 311 -8.34 9.38 -12.04
CA GLU A 311 -9.54 8.83 -12.67
C GLU A 311 -9.24 7.62 -13.57
N VAL A 312 -10.11 6.60 -13.49
CA VAL A 312 -10.14 5.46 -14.40
C VAL A 312 -11.56 5.28 -14.93
N THR A 313 -11.74 5.48 -16.24
CA THR A 313 -13.06 5.45 -16.90
C THR A 313 -13.32 4.17 -17.69
N GLY A 314 -12.42 3.19 -17.64
CA GLY A 314 -12.49 1.97 -18.44
C GLY A 314 -13.07 0.77 -17.69
N ILE A 315 -13.98 0.03 -18.34
CA ILE A 315 -14.56 -1.24 -17.84
C ILE A 315 -13.84 -2.52 -18.32
N SER A 316 -12.88 -2.42 -19.24
CA SER A 316 -12.25 -3.58 -19.86
C SER A 316 -10.96 -4.00 -19.13
N GLY A 317 -10.98 -5.18 -18.50
CA GLY A 317 -9.86 -5.79 -17.75
C GLY A 317 -10.06 -5.76 -16.22
N PRO A 318 -9.34 -6.60 -15.44
CA PRO A 318 -9.40 -6.53 -13.98
C PRO A 318 -8.54 -5.36 -13.43
N GLY A 319 -9.05 -4.60 -12.44
CA GLY A 319 -8.18 -3.89 -11.48
C GLY A 319 -8.31 -2.37 -11.23
N ASN A 320 -9.42 -1.78 -10.79
CA ASN A 320 -9.55 -0.30 -10.85
C ASN A 320 -9.21 0.53 -9.59
N GLY A 321 -8.03 0.38 -8.99
CA GLY A 321 -7.54 1.34 -7.97
C GLY A 321 -7.18 2.71 -8.56
N ALA A 322 -8.12 3.67 -8.70
CA ALA A 322 -7.88 4.86 -9.53
C ALA A 322 -6.77 5.78 -9.01
N GLY A 323 -6.67 5.95 -7.69
CA GLY A 323 -5.49 6.54 -7.06
C GLY A 323 -4.27 5.62 -7.27
N LEU A 324 -4.34 4.42 -6.71
CA LEU A 324 -3.28 3.42 -6.77
C LEU A 324 -3.84 2.02 -7.06
N TYR A 325 -3.32 1.39 -8.12
CA TYR A 325 -3.52 -0.03 -8.37
C TYR A 325 -2.25 -0.81 -8.00
N VAL A 326 -2.42 -1.91 -7.27
CA VAL A 326 -1.32 -2.79 -6.87
C VAL A 326 -1.63 -4.25 -7.18
N SER A 327 -0.65 -4.91 -7.80
CA SER A 327 -0.56 -6.36 -7.99
C SER A 327 0.90 -6.76 -7.73
N ALA A 328 1.25 -6.89 -6.45
CA ALA A 328 2.62 -6.99 -5.95
C ALA A 328 2.67 -7.96 -4.76
N GLU A 329 3.83 -8.49 -4.37
CA GLU A 329 3.91 -9.42 -3.23
C GLU A 329 3.44 -8.75 -1.92
N ARG A 330 3.94 -7.54 -1.66
CA ARG A 330 3.67 -6.77 -0.44
C ARG A 330 3.47 -5.29 -0.77
N LEU A 331 2.57 -4.64 -0.04
CA LEU A 331 2.31 -3.20 -0.10
C LEU A 331 2.51 -2.57 1.28
N GLU A 332 3.19 -1.43 1.34
CA GLU A 332 3.29 -0.61 2.55
C GLU A 332 2.92 0.84 2.23
N LEU A 333 1.91 1.36 2.93
CA LEU A 333 1.45 2.74 2.84
C LEU A 333 1.53 3.38 4.24
N ILE A 334 2.26 4.48 4.36
CA ILE A 334 2.40 5.23 5.62
C ILE A 334 2.08 6.70 5.35
N GLY A 335 1.16 7.29 6.12
CA GLY A 335 0.85 8.72 6.01
C GLY A 335 0.28 9.13 4.65
N CYS A 336 -0.20 8.18 3.85
CA CYS A 336 -0.65 8.45 2.49
C CYS A 336 -2.10 8.98 2.47
N VAL A 337 -2.38 9.86 1.52
CA VAL A 337 -3.70 10.49 1.36
C VAL A 337 -4.25 10.14 -0.02
N PHE A 338 -5.45 9.56 -0.06
CA PHE A 338 -6.21 9.29 -1.27
C PHE A 338 -7.47 10.14 -1.23
N ARG A 339 -7.56 11.14 -2.11
CA ARG A 339 -8.71 12.05 -2.15
C ARG A 339 -9.28 12.23 -3.54
N ASP A 340 -10.60 12.28 -3.65
CA ASP A 340 -11.32 12.60 -4.89
C ASP A 340 -10.95 11.67 -6.05
N ASN A 341 -10.51 10.44 -5.76
CA ASN A 341 -10.15 9.49 -6.80
C ASN A 341 -11.38 8.72 -7.27
N VAL A 342 -11.54 8.59 -8.58
CA VAL A 342 -12.73 8.01 -9.20
C VAL A 342 -12.35 6.81 -10.05
N ALA A 343 -12.71 5.65 -9.56
CA ALA A 343 -12.67 4.41 -10.32
C ALA A 343 -14.04 4.13 -10.91
N GLN A 344 -14.07 3.43 -12.04
CA GLN A 344 -15.34 2.91 -12.50
C GLN A 344 -15.77 1.69 -11.70
N ARG A 345 -14.88 0.76 -11.28
CA ARG A 345 -15.33 -0.53 -10.72
C ARG A 345 -14.97 -0.82 -9.27
N TRP A 346 -13.69 -0.71 -8.91
CA TRP A 346 -13.19 -1.33 -7.68
C TRP A 346 -12.15 -0.44 -7.01
N GLY A 347 -12.42 0.13 -5.84
CA GLY A 347 -11.40 0.88 -5.10
C GLY A 347 -11.10 2.25 -5.72
N GLY A 348 -11.90 3.27 -5.45
CA GLY A 348 -11.64 4.62 -5.97
C GLY A 348 -10.24 5.12 -5.60
N GLY A 349 -9.86 4.95 -4.34
CA GLY A 349 -8.51 5.25 -3.84
C GLY A 349 -7.50 4.16 -4.17
N LEU A 350 -7.73 2.94 -3.69
CA LEU A 350 -6.78 1.82 -3.76
C LEU A 350 -7.45 0.53 -4.22
N GLY A 351 -6.83 -0.17 -5.17
CA GLY A 351 -7.26 -1.48 -5.64
C GLY A 351 -6.12 -2.52 -5.56
N MET A 352 -6.33 -3.59 -4.80
CA MET A 352 -5.36 -4.67 -4.57
C MET A 352 -5.84 -5.98 -5.20
N PHE A 353 -5.16 -6.42 -6.28
CA PHE A 353 -5.62 -7.54 -7.14
C PHE A 353 -4.65 -8.74 -7.21
N GLY A 354 -3.61 -8.72 -6.39
CA GLY A 354 -2.60 -9.78 -6.33
C GLY A 354 -1.65 -9.58 -5.17
N VAL A 355 -2.12 -8.91 -4.12
CA VAL A 355 -1.33 -8.56 -2.94
C VAL A 355 -1.47 -9.67 -1.91
N SER A 356 -0.34 -10.17 -1.40
CA SER A 356 -0.36 -11.16 -0.32
C SER A 356 -0.48 -10.47 1.04
N GLU A 357 0.30 -9.40 1.25
CA GLU A 357 0.33 -8.64 2.49
C GLU A 357 0.25 -7.13 2.21
N ALA A 358 -0.65 -6.43 2.89
CA ALA A 358 -0.75 -4.98 2.83
C ALA A 358 -0.77 -4.38 4.24
N SER A 359 0.10 -3.41 4.49
CA SER A 359 0.11 -2.62 5.74
C SER A 359 -0.19 -1.17 5.40
N LEU A 360 -1.27 -0.65 5.98
CA LEU A 360 -1.74 0.71 5.82
C LEU A 360 -1.72 1.37 7.21
N ALA A 361 -0.85 2.36 7.39
CA ALA A 361 -0.69 3.06 8.66
C ALA A 361 -0.91 4.57 8.49
N SER A 362 -1.73 5.16 9.34
CA SER A 362 -2.01 6.60 9.36
C SER A 362 -2.44 7.13 7.97
N CYS A 363 -3.16 6.33 7.20
CA CYS A 363 -3.60 6.67 5.85
C CYS A 363 -5.00 7.28 5.87
N VAL A 364 -5.27 8.18 4.94
CA VAL A 364 -6.58 8.84 4.78
C VAL A 364 -7.16 8.50 3.41
N PHE A 365 -8.37 7.97 3.37
CA PHE A 365 -9.17 7.77 2.17
C PHE A 365 -10.43 8.64 2.26
N GLU A 366 -10.51 9.67 1.43
CA GLU A 366 -11.54 10.70 1.52
C GLU A 366 -12.22 10.95 0.18
N SER A 367 -13.54 10.96 0.16
CA SER A 367 -14.33 11.34 -1.04
C SER A 367 -13.96 10.56 -2.31
N CYS A 368 -13.48 9.31 -2.14
CA CYS A 368 -13.22 8.42 -3.26
C CYS A 368 -14.51 7.75 -3.73
N ARG A 369 -14.55 7.38 -5.01
CA ARG A 369 -15.73 6.78 -5.64
C ARG A 369 -15.38 5.60 -6.53
N ALA A 370 -16.19 4.55 -6.44
CA ALA A 370 -16.19 3.39 -7.34
C ALA A 370 -17.61 2.84 -7.54
N ASP A 371 -17.81 1.85 -8.43
CA ASP A 371 -19.04 1.04 -8.36
C ASP A 371 -19.02 0.20 -7.07
N ASN A 372 -17.85 -0.35 -6.70
CA ASN A 372 -17.65 -1.18 -5.51
C ASN A 372 -16.40 -0.78 -4.70
N GLY A 373 -16.50 -0.70 -3.38
CA GLY A 373 -15.40 -0.31 -2.50
C GLY A 373 -14.95 1.13 -2.81
N GLY A 374 -15.78 2.11 -2.47
CA GLY A 374 -15.58 3.51 -2.86
C GLY A 374 -14.17 4.03 -2.55
N ALA A 375 -13.60 3.67 -1.38
CA ALA A 375 -12.20 3.93 -1.07
C ALA A 375 -11.27 2.80 -1.49
N VAL A 376 -11.45 1.60 -0.91
CA VAL A 376 -10.48 0.50 -1.03
C VAL A 376 -11.18 -0.78 -1.47
N PHE A 377 -10.56 -1.47 -2.41
CA PHE A 377 -10.90 -2.85 -2.76
C PHE A 377 -9.69 -3.77 -2.57
N SER A 378 -9.95 -4.93 -1.96
CA SER A 378 -8.95 -5.96 -1.68
C SER A 378 -9.49 -7.35 -2.00
N SER A 379 -8.68 -8.17 -2.70
CA SER A 379 -9.00 -9.56 -2.99
C SER A 379 -7.86 -10.50 -2.55
N ASN A 380 -8.18 -11.42 -1.64
CA ASN A 380 -7.33 -12.47 -1.08
C ASN A 380 -6.07 -11.99 -0.35
N ALA A 381 -5.97 -10.70 -0.03
CA ALA A 381 -4.85 -10.14 0.72
C ALA A 381 -5.05 -10.29 2.23
N SER A 382 -3.94 -10.39 2.97
CA SER A 382 -3.89 -10.09 4.40
C SER A 382 -3.63 -8.59 4.57
N VAL A 383 -4.64 -7.85 5.01
CA VAL A 383 -4.60 -6.40 5.16
C VAL A 383 -4.57 -6.01 6.64
N GLU A 384 -3.67 -5.11 7.00
CA GLU A 384 -3.61 -4.47 8.31
C GLU A 384 -3.83 -2.97 8.15
N LEU A 385 -4.82 -2.43 8.86
CA LEU A 385 -5.11 -1.00 8.97
C LEU A 385 -4.85 -0.56 10.40
N VAL A 386 -4.00 0.45 10.56
CA VAL A 386 -3.67 1.06 11.85
C VAL A 386 -3.82 2.56 11.74
N GLU A 387 -4.57 3.17 12.66
CA GLU A 387 -4.75 4.63 12.72
C GLU A 387 -5.25 5.25 11.40
N CYS A 388 -6.02 4.50 10.62
CA CYS A 388 -6.50 4.96 9.31
C CYS A 388 -7.87 5.64 9.40
N GLU A 389 -8.09 6.59 8.50
CA GLU A 389 -9.35 7.31 8.35
C GLU A 389 -9.95 7.01 6.97
N ILE A 390 -11.15 6.43 6.93
CA ILE A 390 -11.90 6.12 5.72
C ILE A 390 -13.21 6.91 5.79
N ARG A 391 -13.29 8.03 5.06
CA ARG A 391 -14.41 8.96 5.21
C ARG A 391 -15.03 9.52 3.94
N GLY A 392 -16.36 9.69 3.96
CA GLY A 392 -17.09 10.34 2.88
C GLY A 392 -16.98 9.61 1.54
N ASN A 393 -16.67 8.31 1.53
CA ASN A 393 -16.45 7.56 0.30
C ASN A 393 -17.77 6.96 -0.19
N THR A 394 -17.93 6.88 -1.51
CA THR A 394 -19.20 6.50 -2.14
C THR A 394 -19.06 5.35 -3.13
N ALA A 395 -19.98 4.38 -3.05
CA ALA A 395 -20.17 3.34 -4.05
C ALA A 395 -21.54 3.42 -4.71
N SER A 396 -21.65 3.02 -5.98
CA SER A 396 -22.98 2.94 -6.64
C SER A 396 -23.67 1.61 -6.43
N ASP A 397 -22.90 0.54 -6.26
CA ASP A 397 -23.38 -0.82 -6.04
C ASP A 397 -23.06 -1.14 -4.57
N ASP A 398 -21.97 -1.88 -4.31
CA ASP A 398 -21.62 -2.31 -2.96
C ASP A 398 -20.49 -1.45 -2.34
N VAL A 399 -20.69 -1.06 -1.10
CA VAL A 399 -19.64 -0.64 -0.15
C VAL A 399 -18.96 0.70 -0.38
N GLY A 400 -19.31 1.69 0.45
CA GLY A 400 -18.75 3.04 0.37
C GLY A 400 -17.27 3.10 0.76
N GLY A 401 -16.90 2.44 1.86
CA GLY A 401 -15.54 2.48 2.43
C GLY A 401 -14.62 1.39 1.89
N PHE A 402 -14.54 0.26 2.61
CA PHE A 402 -13.56 -0.80 2.37
C PHE A 402 -14.23 -2.12 2.00
N TYR A 403 -13.88 -2.68 0.84
CA TYR A 403 -14.35 -3.99 0.40
C TYR A 403 -13.22 -5.04 0.50
N GLN A 404 -13.42 -6.07 1.33
CA GLN A 404 -12.53 -7.23 1.43
C GLN A 404 -13.21 -8.50 0.88
N GLN A 405 -12.54 -9.18 -0.06
CA GLN A 405 -12.97 -10.49 -0.58
C GLN A 405 -11.90 -11.56 -0.33
N GLY A 406 -12.17 -12.54 0.53
CA GLY A 406 -11.19 -13.56 0.89
C GLY A 406 -10.13 -13.04 1.87
N GLY A 407 -9.10 -13.84 2.17
CA GLY A 407 -7.96 -13.40 2.98
C GLY A 407 -8.32 -13.00 4.42
N SER A 408 -7.62 -12.00 4.96
CA SER A 408 -7.86 -11.50 6.31
C SER A 408 -7.73 -9.99 6.38
N ILE A 409 -8.46 -9.37 7.31
CA ILE A 409 -8.35 -7.94 7.61
C ILE A 409 -8.23 -7.74 9.12
N THR A 410 -7.27 -6.92 9.53
CA THR A 410 -7.12 -6.43 10.89
C THR A 410 -7.28 -4.92 10.88
N VAL A 411 -8.18 -4.40 11.71
CA VAL A 411 -8.51 -2.98 11.82
C VAL A 411 -8.27 -2.56 13.27
N LEU A 412 -7.34 -1.64 13.48
CA LEU A 412 -6.93 -1.18 14.80
C LEU A 412 -6.89 0.36 14.84
N ASP A 413 -7.50 0.96 15.84
CA ASP A 413 -7.50 2.43 16.04
C ASP A 413 -7.97 3.20 14.79
N CYS A 414 -8.87 2.62 14.00
CA CYS A 414 -9.33 3.21 12.74
C CYS A 414 -10.69 3.89 12.89
N THR A 415 -10.99 4.81 11.98
CA THR A 415 -12.30 5.48 11.90
C THR A 415 -12.89 5.38 10.50
N PHE A 416 -14.11 4.87 10.41
CA PHE A 416 -14.93 4.79 9.21
C PHE A 416 -16.14 5.70 9.37
N THR A 417 -16.20 6.81 8.64
CA THR A 417 -17.28 7.78 8.82
C THR A 417 -17.90 8.32 7.54
N GLU A 418 -19.21 8.55 7.56
CA GLU A 418 -19.95 9.14 6.42
C GLU A 418 -19.76 8.38 5.09
N ASN A 419 -19.45 7.08 5.14
CA ASN A 419 -19.32 6.27 3.92
C ASN A 419 -20.70 5.79 3.49
N ALA A 420 -20.94 5.77 2.17
CA ALA A 420 -22.24 5.43 1.62
C ALA A 420 -22.19 4.54 0.38
N SER A 421 -23.18 3.66 0.24
CA SER A 421 -23.35 2.80 -0.95
C SER A 421 -24.81 2.74 -1.42
N GLY A 422 -24.98 2.28 -2.65
CA GLY A 422 -26.29 2.06 -3.24
C GLY A 422 -26.99 0.83 -2.67
N ASP A 423 -26.25 -0.23 -2.37
CA ASP A 423 -26.79 -1.52 -1.92
C ASP A 423 -26.26 -1.83 -0.50
N ASP A 424 -25.19 -2.64 -0.35
CA ASP A 424 -24.69 -3.16 0.94
C ASP A 424 -23.44 -2.43 1.48
N GLY A 425 -23.21 -2.48 2.81
CA GLY A 425 -21.92 -2.31 3.50
C GLY A 425 -21.29 -0.92 3.56
N GLY A 426 -21.71 0.01 4.42
CA GLY A 426 -21.28 1.41 4.31
C GLY A 426 -19.79 1.64 4.61
N GLY A 427 -19.34 1.25 5.80
CA GLY A 427 -17.97 1.40 6.27
C GLY A 427 -17.04 0.27 5.78
N LEU A 428 -17.34 -0.96 6.18
CA LEU A 428 -16.53 -2.15 5.86
C LEU A 428 -17.42 -3.33 5.48
N PHE A 429 -17.10 -3.95 4.35
CA PHE A 429 -17.67 -5.23 3.94
C PHE A 429 -16.58 -6.29 3.85
N ALA A 430 -16.87 -7.49 4.35
CA ALA A 430 -16.00 -8.63 4.22
C ALA A 430 -16.76 -9.91 3.87
N SER A 431 -16.26 -10.65 2.88
CA SER A 431 -16.81 -11.94 2.47
C SER A 431 -15.72 -13.01 2.37
N ASP A 432 -16.01 -14.23 2.84
CA ASP A 432 -15.05 -15.36 2.85
C ASP A 432 -13.73 -15.02 3.58
N SER A 433 -13.79 -14.21 4.63
CA SER A 433 -12.61 -13.59 5.28
C SER A 433 -12.51 -13.90 6.77
N ILE A 434 -11.32 -13.68 7.33
CA ILE A 434 -11.11 -13.53 8.78
C ILE A 434 -11.00 -12.04 9.11
N VAL A 435 -11.85 -11.55 10.00
CA VAL A 435 -11.99 -10.13 10.32
C VAL A 435 -11.74 -9.91 11.81
N ASN A 436 -10.72 -9.11 12.12
CA ASN A 436 -10.42 -8.68 13.49
C ASN A 436 -10.51 -7.15 13.55
N VAL A 437 -11.36 -6.63 14.43
CA VAL A 437 -11.55 -5.19 14.63
C VAL A 437 -11.40 -4.88 16.11
N ALA A 438 -10.55 -3.92 16.44
CA ALA A 438 -10.31 -3.47 17.79
C ALA A 438 -10.17 -1.94 17.86
N ASP A 439 -10.65 -1.35 18.95
CA ASP A 439 -10.40 0.07 19.27
C ASP A 439 -10.81 1.03 18.14
N SER A 440 -11.85 0.68 17.38
CA SER A 440 -12.20 1.37 16.11
C SER A 440 -13.62 1.93 16.11
N ASN A 441 -13.87 2.93 15.27
CA ASN A 441 -15.12 3.66 15.22
C ASN A 441 -15.80 3.57 13.84
N PHE A 442 -17.10 3.33 13.82
CA PHE A 442 -17.97 3.33 12.64
C PHE A 442 -19.11 4.31 12.86
N ILE A 443 -19.05 5.48 12.23
CA ILE A 443 -19.90 6.62 12.58
C ILE A 443 -20.62 7.17 11.36
N ASP A 444 -21.93 7.35 11.43
CA ASP A 444 -22.74 8.00 10.39
C ASP A 444 -22.59 7.38 8.99
N ASN A 445 -22.31 6.08 8.90
CA ASN A 445 -22.30 5.39 7.61
C ASN A 445 -23.75 5.12 7.16
N VAL A 446 -24.02 5.21 5.86
CA VAL A 446 -25.39 5.15 5.32
C VAL A 446 -25.47 4.29 4.08
N VAL A 447 -26.28 3.23 4.11
CA VAL A 447 -26.55 2.37 2.95
C VAL A 447 -28.04 2.13 2.77
N SER A 448 -28.43 1.62 1.61
CA SER A 448 -29.86 1.40 1.33
C SER A 448 -30.36 0.01 1.71
N GLU A 449 -29.48 -0.98 1.77
CA GLU A 449 -29.80 -2.38 2.13
C GLU A 449 -29.13 -2.76 3.47
N ASP A 450 -27.99 -3.45 3.52
CA ASP A 450 -27.52 -4.09 4.76
C ASP A 450 -26.20 -3.53 5.32
N GLY A 451 -26.07 -3.46 6.65
CA GLY A 451 -24.76 -3.31 7.32
C GLY A 451 -24.05 -1.98 7.09
N ALA A 452 -24.65 -0.86 7.47
CA ALA A 452 -24.06 0.45 7.21
C ALA A 452 -22.68 0.65 7.88
N GLY A 453 -22.52 0.28 9.16
CA GLY A 453 -21.19 0.27 9.77
C GLY A 453 -20.34 -0.85 9.17
N MET A 454 -20.80 -2.10 9.34
CA MET A 454 -20.13 -3.31 8.87
C MET A 454 -21.10 -4.34 8.28
N ASP A 455 -20.71 -5.04 7.22
CA ASP A 455 -21.40 -6.23 6.69
C ASP A 455 -20.43 -7.40 6.52
N ILE A 456 -20.69 -8.51 7.22
CA ILE A 456 -19.79 -9.66 7.35
C ILE A 456 -20.47 -10.94 6.90
N ARG A 457 -20.08 -11.47 5.74
CA ARG A 457 -20.71 -12.62 5.09
C ARG A 457 -19.76 -13.82 4.98
N ASP A 458 -20.23 -15.03 5.28
CA ASP A 458 -19.46 -16.28 5.16
C ASP A 458 -18.06 -16.20 5.80
N SER A 459 -17.95 -15.52 6.94
CA SER A 459 -16.68 -15.07 7.52
C SER A 459 -16.54 -15.40 9.00
N GLN A 460 -15.41 -15.03 9.59
CA GLN A 460 -15.21 -15.01 11.04
C GLN A 460 -14.99 -13.57 11.49
N LEU A 461 -15.71 -13.13 12.53
CA LEU A 461 -15.57 -11.80 13.12
C LEU A 461 -15.17 -11.89 14.59
N GLN A 462 -14.08 -11.21 14.92
CA GLN A 462 -13.75 -10.78 16.28
C GLN A 462 -13.83 -9.24 16.33
N LEU A 463 -14.71 -8.71 17.17
CA LEU A 463 -14.94 -7.27 17.34
C LEU A 463 -14.78 -6.91 18.83
N ILE A 464 -13.86 -6.01 19.15
CA ILE A 464 -13.50 -5.68 20.53
C ILE A 464 -13.42 -4.17 20.72
N ASN A 465 -13.92 -3.65 21.85
CA ASN A 465 -13.70 -2.27 22.28
C ASN A 465 -13.93 -1.22 21.17
N SER A 466 -15.00 -1.39 20.41
CA SER A 466 -15.29 -0.59 19.21
C SER A 466 -16.65 0.08 19.31
N PHE A 467 -16.80 1.22 18.63
CA PHE A 467 -17.97 2.09 18.72
C PHE A 467 -18.69 2.21 17.38
N PHE A 468 -20.01 2.04 17.39
CA PHE A 468 -20.89 2.15 16.22
C PHE A 468 -21.99 3.16 16.51
N ASP A 469 -21.94 4.30 15.83
CA ASP A 469 -22.78 5.46 16.16
C ASP A 469 -23.51 6.00 14.93
N GLY A 470 -24.82 6.26 15.05
CA GLY A 470 -25.59 6.95 14.02
C GLY A 470 -25.64 6.25 12.64
N ASN A 471 -25.27 4.97 12.53
CA ASN A 471 -25.27 4.29 11.24
C ASN A 471 -26.71 3.97 10.79
N SER A 472 -26.97 4.06 9.48
CA SER A 472 -28.32 3.87 8.93
C SER A 472 -28.37 2.93 7.73
N ALA A 473 -29.19 1.88 7.83
CA ALA A 473 -29.39 0.86 6.80
C ALA A 473 -30.86 0.39 6.76
N SER A 474 -31.17 -0.58 5.91
CA SER A 474 -32.42 -1.35 6.01
C SER A 474 -32.37 -2.40 7.11
N GLN A 475 -31.21 -3.03 7.30
CA GLN A 475 -30.99 -4.13 8.25
C GLN A 475 -29.58 -4.04 8.85
N GLY A 476 -29.47 -4.34 10.15
CA GLY A 476 -28.21 -4.39 10.87
C GLY A 476 -27.38 -3.10 10.72
N ALA A 477 -27.96 -1.94 11.02
CA ALA A 477 -27.37 -0.67 10.62
C ALA A 477 -25.96 -0.45 11.19
N GLY A 478 -25.69 -0.87 12.43
CA GLY A 478 -24.32 -0.96 12.95
C GLY A 478 -23.54 -2.11 12.31
N LEU A 479 -24.06 -3.34 12.44
CA LEU A 479 -23.43 -4.56 11.95
C LEU A 479 -24.47 -5.55 11.38
N MET A 480 -24.28 -5.98 10.14
CA MET A 480 -24.92 -7.16 9.57
C MET A 480 -23.93 -8.33 9.55
N ALA A 481 -24.34 -9.49 10.05
CA ALA A 481 -23.55 -10.72 9.99
C ALA A 481 -24.36 -11.87 9.40
N VAL A 482 -23.85 -12.48 8.33
CA VAL A 482 -24.58 -13.51 7.58
C VAL A 482 -23.73 -14.77 7.42
N ARG A 483 -24.19 -15.91 7.95
CA ARG A 483 -23.46 -17.21 7.92
C ARG A 483 -22.03 -17.12 8.46
N SER A 484 -21.83 -16.28 9.48
CA SER A 484 -20.51 -15.98 10.04
C SER A 484 -20.38 -16.41 11.49
N ASP A 485 -19.18 -16.84 11.90
CA ASP A 485 -18.84 -17.01 13.33
C ASP A 485 -18.59 -15.63 13.93
N VAL A 486 -19.35 -15.22 14.95
CA VAL A 486 -19.27 -13.87 15.49
C VAL A 486 -18.98 -13.84 16.98
N ASP A 487 -18.01 -13.01 17.35
CA ASP A 487 -17.56 -12.78 18.72
C ASP A 487 -17.34 -11.27 18.96
N ILE A 488 -18.24 -10.65 19.74
CA ILE A 488 -18.30 -9.21 20.01
C ILE A 488 -18.12 -8.97 21.50
N ARG A 489 -17.15 -8.12 21.88
CA ARG A 489 -16.84 -7.83 23.28
C ARG A 489 -16.62 -6.36 23.54
N ALA A 490 -17.10 -5.85 24.67
CA ALA A 490 -16.79 -4.50 25.14
C ALA A 490 -17.12 -3.40 24.11
N CYS A 491 -18.14 -3.61 23.27
CA CYS A 491 -18.50 -2.67 22.19
C CYS A 491 -19.72 -1.84 22.55
N GLU A 492 -19.80 -0.65 21.98
CA GLU A 492 -20.93 0.26 22.16
C GLU A 492 -21.62 0.52 20.81
N PHE A 493 -22.94 0.40 20.79
CA PHE A 493 -23.79 0.66 19.63
C PHE A 493 -24.85 1.69 20.01
N THR A 494 -24.73 2.90 19.46
CA THR A 494 -25.57 4.04 19.81
C THR A 494 -26.27 4.62 18.59
N GLU A 495 -27.56 4.93 18.71
CA GLU A 495 -28.35 5.63 17.67
C GLU A 495 -28.32 4.98 16.26
N ASN A 496 -28.08 3.67 16.16
CA ASN A 496 -28.11 2.98 14.87
C ASN A 496 -29.56 2.69 14.44
N MET A 497 -29.83 2.89 13.15
CA MET A 497 -31.19 3.04 12.64
C MET A 497 -31.46 2.12 11.43
N ALA A 498 -32.27 1.09 11.64
CA ALA A 498 -32.73 0.15 10.60
C ALA A 498 -34.23 0.34 10.29
N LEU A 499 -34.57 1.33 9.47
CA LEU A 499 -35.96 1.79 9.29
C LEU A 499 -36.53 1.58 7.87
N THR A 500 -35.74 1.16 6.89
CA THR A 500 -36.26 0.96 5.53
C THR A 500 -36.81 -0.47 5.38
N PRO A 501 -38.09 -0.63 4.99
CA PRO A 501 -38.64 -1.95 4.70
C PRO A 501 -38.04 -2.45 3.38
N SER A 502 -37.12 -3.42 3.45
CA SER A 502 -36.75 -4.18 2.26
C SER A 502 -38.01 -4.88 1.74
N SER A 503 -38.16 -4.94 0.42
CA SER A 503 -39.44 -5.22 -0.22
C SER A 503 -40.03 -6.63 0.02
N ASN A 504 -39.37 -7.50 0.80
CA ASN A 504 -39.83 -8.87 1.09
C ASN A 504 -39.52 -9.42 2.51
N GLU A 505 -38.82 -8.70 3.40
CA GLU A 505 -38.52 -9.20 4.75
C GLU A 505 -39.00 -8.20 5.82
N GLU A 506 -39.88 -8.66 6.72
CA GLU A 506 -40.61 -7.81 7.67
C GLU A 506 -39.79 -7.42 8.93
N LYS A 507 -38.54 -7.88 9.06
CA LYS A 507 -37.77 -7.85 10.31
C LYS A 507 -36.37 -7.31 10.06
N ALA A 508 -35.98 -6.29 10.81
CA ALA A 508 -34.69 -5.62 10.69
C ALA A 508 -34.19 -5.21 12.07
N GLY A 509 -32.97 -5.63 12.45
CA GLY A 509 -32.29 -5.24 13.69
C GLY A 509 -31.61 -3.88 13.59
N GLY A 510 -31.71 -3.05 14.63
CA GLY A 510 -31.24 -1.66 14.58
C GLY A 510 -29.71 -1.55 14.68
N ALA A 511 -29.12 -2.05 15.77
CA ALA A 511 -27.66 -2.08 15.91
C ALA A 511 -27.04 -3.27 15.19
N ILE A 512 -27.44 -4.50 15.55
CA ILE A 512 -26.84 -5.72 15.00
C ILE A 512 -27.91 -6.67 14.51
N GLU A 513 -27.68 -7.20 13.31
CA GLU A 513 -28.46 -8.30 12.75
C GLU A 513 -27.59 -9.53 12.51
N PHE A 514 -28.03 -10.66 13.03
CA PHE A 514 -27.45 -11.97 12.78
C PHE A 514 -28.37 -12.79 11.91
N HIS A 515 -27.85 -13.31 10.80
CA HIS A 515 -28.62 -14.11 9.87
C HIS A 515 -27.89 -15.42 9.54
N SER A 516 -28.45 -16.55 9.97
CA SER A 516 -27.85 -17.88 9.74
C SER A 516 -26.46 -18.06 10.36
N CYS A 517 -26.14 -17.34 11.43
CA CYS A 517 -24.83 -17.41 12.09
C CYS A 517 -24.67 -18.72 12.90
N PRO A 518 -23.62 -19.53 12.63
CA PRO A 518 -23.34 -20.78 13.36
C PRO A 518 -22.96 -20.59 14.84
N SER A 519 -22.41 -19.42 15.20
CA SER A 519 -22.01 -19.07 16.56
C SER A 519 -22.13 -17.56 16.76
N MET A 520 -22.71 -17.16 17.90
CA MET A 520 -22.89 -15.76 18.28
C MET A 520 -22.53 -15.59 19.75
N PHE A 521 -21.53 -14.75 20.03
CA PHE A 521 -21.14 -14.36 21.37
C PHE A 521 -21.12 -12.83 21.47
N VAL A 522 -21.90 -12.27 22.39
CA VAL A 522 -21.96 -10.84 22.68
C VAL A 522 -21.74 -10.67 24.17
N PHE A 523 -20.71 -9.92 24.55
CA PHE A 523 -20.27 -9.84 25.94
C PHE A 523 -19.82 -8.42 26.33
N GLU A 524 -20.20 -7.94 27.51
CA GLU A 524 -19.78 -6.59 27.97
C GLU A 524 -20.16 -5.46 26.99
N CYS A 525 -21.24 -5.61 26.21
CA CYS A 525 -21.62 -4.63 25.19
C CYS A 525 -22.77 -3.73 25.65
N THR A 526 -22.76 -2.48 25.19
CA THR A 526 -23.83 -1.49 25.45
C THR A 526 -24.58 -1.16 24.16
N PHE A 527 -25.89 -1.10 24.24
CA PHE A 527 -26.78 -0.79 23.13
C PHE A 527 -27.76 0.31 23.54
N THR A 528 -27.57 1.52 23.01
CA THR A 528 -28.31 2.71 23.44
C THR A 528 -29.07 3.36 22.29
N ALA A 529 -30.36 3.61 22.48
CA ALA A 529 -31.18 4.41 21.56
C ALA A 529 -31.17 3.90 20.10
N ASN A 530 -31.00 2.60 19.87
CA ASN A 530 -31.06 2.04 18.53
C ASN A 530 -32.52 1.82 18.11
N GLU A 531 -32.80 2.08 16.83
CA GLU A 531 -34.15 2.06 16.27
C GLU A 531 -34.26 1.06 15.13
N ALA A 532 -35.35 0.27 15.13
CA ALA A 532 -35.55 -0.75 14.11
C ALA A 532 -37.01 -1.12 13.84
N SER A 533 -37.24 -2.02 12.88
CA SER A 533 -38.55 -2.69 12.76
C SER A 533 -38.74 -3.76 13.83
N ASP A 534 -37.73 -4.58 14.13
CA ASP A 534 -37.75 -5.62 15.17
C ASP A 534 -36.36 -5.77 15.80
N GLY A 535 -36.24 -5.85 17.13
CA GLY A 535 -34.91 -5.93 17.76
C GLY A 535 -34.12 -4.64 17.63
N GLY A 536 -34.45 -3.62 18.41
CA GLY A 536 -33.82 -2.29 18.31
C GLY A 536 -32.31 -2.37 18.45
N ALA A 537 -31.82 -3.16 19.41
CA ALA A 537 -30.41 -3.50 19.52
C ALA A 537 -30.04 -4.72 18.67
N LEU A 538 -30.65 -5.87 18.94
CA LEU A 538 -30.24 -7.15 18.35
C LEU A 538 -31.41 -7.85 17.66
N CYS A 539 -31.20 -8.28 16.43
CA CYS A 539 -32.11 -9.20 15.74
C CYS A 539 -31.38 -10.50 15.36
N LEU A 540 -31.86 -11.63 15.87
CA LEU A 540 -31.27 -12.96 15.62
C LEU A 540 -32.21 -13.76 14.73
N GLN A 541 -31.79 -14.05 13.50
CA GLN A 541 -32.59 -14.72 12.48
C GLN A 541 -31.91 -15.97 11.89
N ASN A 542 -32.76 -16.91 11.48
CA ASN A 542 -32.44 -18.06 10.65
C ASN A 542 -33.48 -18.16 9.53
N PRO A 543 -33.20 -18.90 8.44
CA PRO A 543 -34.21 -19.20 7.44
C PRO A 543 -35.39 -19.88 8.14
N PHE A 544 -36.60 -19.41 7.85
CA PHE A 544 -37.84 -19.91 8.46
C PHE A 544 -37.84 -21.45 8.45
N ASP A 545 -37.95 -22.06 9.65
CA ASP A 545 -38.01 -23.50 9.95
C ASP A 545 -36.71 -24.19 10.44
N GLU A 546 -35.58 -23.49 10.65
CA GLU A 546 -34.38 -24.08 11.28
C GLU A 546 -34.00 -23.41 12.62
N PRO A 547 -33.68 -24.18 13.68
CA PRO A 547 -33.30 -23.63 14.98
C PRO A 547 -32.05 -22.75 14.90
N VAL A 548 -32.08 -21.57 15.53
CA VAL A 548 -30.88 -20.72 15.68
C VAL A 548 -29.85 -21.50 16.51
N PRO A 549 -28.57 -21.54 16.08
CA PRO A 549 -27.50 -22.12 16.88
C PRO A 549 -27.38 -21.45 18.25
N TRP A 550 -26.76 -22.13 19.20
CA TRP A 550 -26.61 -21.58 20.55
C TRP A 550 -25.91 -20.22 20.53
N PHE A 551 -26.58 -19.19 21.04
CA PHE A 551 -26.00 -17.87 21.25
C PHE A 551 -25.77 -17.59 22.75
N ASN A 552 -24.85 -16.67 23.04
CA ASN A 552 -24.66 -16.13 24.39
C ASN A 552 -24.65 -14.60 24.33
N ILE A 553 -25.52 -13.99 25.12
CA ILE A 553 -25.57 -12.55 25.37
C ILE A 553 -25.37 -12.38 26.87
N VAL A 554 -24.22 -11.85 27.26
CA VAL A 554 -23.77 -11.89 28.66
C VAL A 554 -23.20 -10.54 29.07
N GLU A 555 -23.55 -10.05 30.26
CA GLU A 555 -23.01 -8.79 30.78
C GLU A 555 -23.24 -7.60 29.84
N CYS A 556 -24.38 -7.56 29.16
CA CYS A 556 -24.71 -6.50 28.20
C CYS A 556 -25.81 -5.57 28.73
N ASP A 557 -25.72 -4.29 28.37
CA ASP A 557 -26.69 -3.26 28.74
C ASP A 557 -27.47 -2.78 27.51
N PHE A 558 -28.79 -2.73 27.64
CA PHE A 558 -29.73 -2.33 26.60
C PHE A 558 -30.58 -1.18 27.12
N GLU A 559 -30.34 0.03 26.61
CA GLU A 559 -31.01 1.24 27.06
C GLU A 559 -31.78 1.94 25.93
N SER A 560 -33.05 2.22 26.19
CA SER A 560 -33.90 3.07 25.34
C SER A 560 -33.95 2.66 23.87
N ASN A 561 -33.80 1.38 23.54
CA ASN A 561 -33.95 0.88 22.18
C ASN A 561 -35.44 0.78 21.82
N VAL A 562 -35.81 1.20 20.61
CA VAL A 562 -37.21 1.38 20.21
C VAL A 562 -37.51 0.68 18.89
N VAL A 563 -38.62 -0.04 18.84
CA VAL A 563 -39.08 -0.68 17.59
C VAL A 563 -40.56 -0.49 17.31
N SER A 564 -40.89 -0.47 16.01
CA SER A 564 -42.27 -0.45 15.52
C SER A 564 -42.93 -1.85 15.50
N GLY A 565 -42.13 -2.91 15.61
CA GLY A 565 -42.54 -4.31 15.69
C GLY A 565 -42.39 -4.88 17.10
N LYS A 566 -41.56 -5.90 17.24
CA LYS A 566 -41.38 -6.72 18.43
C LYS A 566 -39.94 -6.72 18.92
N GLY A 567 -39.76 -6.91 20.23
CA GLY A 567 -38.44 -7.00 20.84
C GLY A 567 -37.75 -5.65 20.87
N GLY A 568 -38.13 -4.77 21.81
CA GLY A 568 -37.60 -3.39 21.85
C GLY A 568 -36.08 -3.35 21.92
N ALA A 569 -35.47 -4.23 22.73
CA ALA A 569 -34.03 -4.47 22.68
C ALA A 569 -33.70 -5.64 21.74
N ILE A 570 -34.26 -6.82 21.99
CA ILE A 570 -33.84 -8.05 21.32
C ILE A 570 -35.02 -8.76 20.67
N TYR A 571 -34.90 -9.04 19.38
CA TYR A 571 -35.75 -9.99 18.65
C TYR A 571 -34.99 -11.30 18.42
N ILE A 572 -35.62 -12.43 18.75
CA ILE A 572 -35.04 -13.76 18.54
C ILE A 572 -35.98 -14.60 17.69
N GLY A 573 -35.51 -15.04 16.53
CA GLY A 573 -36.25 -15.85 15.56
C GLY A 573 -36.38 -17.34 15.90
N SER A 574 -35.72 -17.80 16.97
CA SER A 574 -35.77 -19.17 17.49
C SER A 574 -35.41 -19.19 18.98
N ASN A 575 -35.26 -20.36 19.59
CA ASN A 575 -35.31 -20.54 21.05
C ASN A 575 -34.11 -21.30 21.65
N PHE A 576 -32.88 -21.11 21.17
CA PHE A 576 -31.70 -21.82 21.70
C PHE A 576 -30.57 -20.84 22.09
N GLY A 577 -30.46 -20.51 23.38
CA GLY A 577 -29.38 -19.63 23.84
C GLY A 577 -29.48 -19.19 25.30
N LEU A 578 -28.58 -18.28 25.68
CA LEU A 578 -28.43 -17.75 27.03
C LEU A 578 -28.41 -16.22 27.01
N ILE A 579 -29.22 -15.61 27.89
CA ILE A 579 -29.13 -14.20 28.28
C ILE A 579 -28.77 -14.15 29.77
N GLN A 580 -27.61 -13.59 30.12
CA GLN A 580 -27.16 -13.61 31.52
C GLN A 580 -26.54 -12.29 31.95
N SER A 581 -26.84 -11.86 33.17
CA SER A 581 -26.24 -10.67 33.77
C SER A 581 -26.43 -9.41 32.92
N CYS A 582 -27.57 -9.28 32.22
CA CYS A 582 -27.84 -8.16 31.33
C CYS A 582 -28.78 -7.13 31.96
N GLY A 583 -28.61 -5.85 31.63
CA GLY A 583 -29.51 -4.77 32.01
C GLY A 583 -30.43 -4.35 30.86
N PHE A 584 -31.73 -4.24 31.11
CA PHE A 584 -32.71 -3.76 30.13
C PHE A 584 -33.48 -2.57 30.70
N ARG A 585 -33.20 -1.36 30.21
CA ARG A 585 -33.78 -0.11 30.71
C ARG A 585 -34.51 0.66 29.62
N GLY A 586 -35.79 0.95 29.82
CA GLY A 586 -36.52 1.90 28.96
C GLY A 586 -36.75 1.45 27.50
N ASN A 587 -36.46 0.19 27.15
CA ASN A 587 -36.71 -0.34 25.81
C ASN A 587 -38.22 -0.45 25.52
N ASP A 588 -38.62 -0.19 24.28
CA ASP A 588 -40.04 -0.18 23.88
C ASP A 588 -40.30 -0.86 22.53
N ALA A 589 -41.47 -1.51 22.45
CA ALA A 589 -41.93 -2.19 21.25
C ALA A 589 -43.43 -1.95 21.05
N SER A 590 -43.84 -1.64 19.82
CA SER A 590 -45.25 -1.32 19.52
C SER A 590 -46.16 -2.55 19.46
N ILE A 591 -45.61 -3.77 19.27
CA ILE A 591 -46.39 -5.01 19.13
C ILE A 591 -46.25 -5.93 20.35
N LEU A 592 -45.08 -6.53 20.58
CA LEU A 592 -44.83 -7.50 21.67
C LEU A 592 -43.37 -7.44 22.13
N GLY A 593 -43.11 -7.81 23.39
CA GLY A 593 -41.78 -7.93 23.97
C GLY A 593 -41.06 -6.59 24.05
N ARG A 594 -41.45 -5.74 25.02
CA ARG A 594 -40.83 -4.41 25.23
C ARG A 594 -39.31 -4.50 25.41
N ALA A 595 -38.81 -5.51 26.12
CA ALA A 595 -37.37 -5.78 26.18
C ALA A 595 -36.99 -6.87 25.18
N VAL A 596 -37.51 -8.09 25.35
CA VAL A 596 -37.15 -9.24 24.51
C VAL A 596 -38.39 -9.90 23.94
N PHE A 597 -38.35 -10.23 22.65
CA PHE A 597 -39.34 -11.09 22.00
C PHE A 597 -38.68 -12.34 21.43
N VAL A 598 -39.30 -13.50 21.67
CA VAL A 598 -38.86 -14.79 21.14
C VAL A 598 -39.94 -15.40 20.25
N ALA A 599 -39.62 -15.66 18.99
CA ALA A 599 -40.43 -16.44 18.07
C ALA A 599 -40.03 -17.92 18.16
N ASP A 600 -40.89 -18.78 18.68
CA ASP A 600 -40.78 -20.22 18.54
C ASP A 600 -41.11 -20.63 17.09
N ALA A 601 -40.10 -21.13 16.40
CA ALA A 601 -40.21 -21.72 15.06
C ALA A 601 -40.41 -23.25 15.10
N GLY A 602 -40.50 -23.85 16.30
CA GLY A 602 -40.41 -25.30 16.49
C GLY A 602 -38.95 -25.77 16.48
N GLY A 603 -38.63 -26.87 17.18
CA GLY A 603 -37.26 -27.40 17.24
C GLY A 603 -36.83 -28.00 18.59
N GLY A 604 -37.59 -27.78 19.66
CA GLY A 604 -37.31 -28.38 20.98
C GLY A 604 -36.22 -27.67 21.79
N GLY A 605 -36.00 -26.38 21.54
CA GLY A 605 -35.04 -25.54 22.24
C GLY A 605 -35.59 -24.86 23.50
N SER A 606 -34.69 -24.28 24.29
CA SER A 606 -35.03 -23.35 25.38
C SER A 606 -34.10 -22.14 25.41
N LEU A 607 -34.67 -20.97 25.71
CA LEU A 607 -33.93 -19.76 26.08
C LEU A 607 -33.77 -19.73 27.60
N GLU A 608 -32.52 -19.78 28.06
CA GLU A 608 -32.20 -19.54 29.46
C GLU A 608 -31.96 -18.05 29.71
N TYR A 609 -32.56 -17.50 30.76
CA TYR A 609 -32.27 -16.14 31.22
C TYR A 609 -32.05 -16.10 32.73
N ALA A 610 -30.98 -15.43 33.16
CA ALA A 610 -30.56 -15.42 34.57
C ALA A 610 -29.87 -14.12 34.96
N SER A 611 -29.95 -13.78 36.25
CA SER A 611 -29.25 -12.64 36.86
C SER A 611 -29.40 -11.30 36.12
N SER A 612 -30.50 -11.09 35.40
CA SER A 612 -30.70 -9.91 34.54
C SER A 612 -31.74 -8.95 35.14
N SER A 613 -31.58 -7.65 34.92
CA SER A 613 -32.52 -6.63 35.38
C SER A 613 -33.36 -6.11 34.23
N PHE A 614 -34.66 -5.93 34.49
CA PHE A 614 -35.62 -5.42 33.52
C PHE A 614 -36.40 -4.28 34.14
N CYS A 615 -36.40 -3.14 33.45
CA CYS A 615 -36.80 -1.87 34.00
C CYS A 615 -37.57 -1.09 32.92
N GLY A 616 -38.73 -0.51 33.28
CA GLY A 616 -39.56 0.22 32.30
C GLY A 616 -40.16 -0.69 31.22
N SER A 617 -40.07 -1.99 31.47
CA SER A 617 -40.69 -3.06 30.70
C SER A 617 -42.03 -3.42 31.33
N SER A 618 -42.90 -4.09 30.57
CA SER A 618 -44.14 -4.61 31.17
C SER A 618 -43.78 -5.67 32.23
N LEU A 619 -44.73 -6.09 33.09
CA LEU A 619 -44.52 -7.21 34.03
C LEU A 619 -44.11 -8.54 33.34
N GLN A 620 -44.16 -8.60 32.01
CA GLN A 620 -43.63 -9.68 31.18
C GLN A 620 -42.48 -9.11 30.31
N PRO A 621 -41.24 -9.07 30.83
CA PRO A 621 -40.12 -8.46 30.11
C PRO A 621 -39.70 -9.26 28.87
N ILE A 622 -39.88 -10.59 28.92
CA ILE A 622 -39.65 -11.50 27.81
C ILE A 622 -41.00 -12.06 27.36
N GLU A 623 -41.39 -11.78 26.12
CA GLU A 623 -42.62 -12.29 25.53
C GLU A 623 -42.31 -13.32 24.43
N THR A 624 -43.18 -14.33 24.31
CA THR A 624 -43.02 -15.42 23.35
C THR A 624 -44.36 -15.99 22.93
N ASN A 625 -44.42 -16.60 21.76
CA ASN A 625 -45.55 -17.41 21.30
C ASN A 625 -45.63 -18.81 21.96
N ASP A 626 -44.53 -19.33 22.52
CA ASP A 626 -44.51 -20.56 23.33
C ASP A 626 -43.78 -20.33 24.67
N PRO A 627 -44.50 -20.07 25.77
CA PRO A 627 -43.89 -19.86 27.09
C PRO A 627 -43.11 -21.06 27.64
N SER A 628 -43.29 -22.27 27.11
CA SER A 628 -42.60 -23.47 27.60
C SER A 628 -41.10 -23.50 27.26
N ILE A 629 -40.68 -22.61 26.35
CA ILE A 629 -39.30 -22.50 25.89
C ILE A 629 -38.45 -21.61 26.82
N LEU A 630 -39.07 -20.86 27.73
CA LEU A 630 -38.36 -19.96 28.62
C LEU A 630 -37.92 -20.68 29.91
N VAL A 631 -36.64 -20.60 30.23
CA VAL A 631 -36.04 -21.16 31.44
C VAL A 631 -35.47 -20.03 32.29
N ASP A 632 -36.11 -19.76 33.42
CA ASP A 632 -35.61 -18.82 34.43
C ASP A 632 -34.51 -19.50 35.26
N GLY A 633 -33.26 -19.07 35.05
CA GLY A 633 -32.10 -19.53 35.83
C GLY A 633 -32.01 -18.90 37.23
N GLY A 634 -32.90 -17.96 37.56
CA GLY A 634 -32.96 -17.23 38.83
C GLY A 634 -32.10 -15.96 38.83
N GLY A 635 -32.29 -15.13 39.86
CA GLY A 635 -31.54 -13.88 40.04
C GLY A 635 -32.05 -12.69 39.22
N ASN A 636 -33.13 -12.86 38.45
CA ASN A 636 -33.71 -11.79 37.65
C ASN A 636 -34.50 -10.78 38.49
N VAL A 637 -34.42 -9.49 38.14
CA VAL A 637 -35.15 -8.38 38.76
C VAL A 637 -36.06 -7.74 37.70
N ILE A 638 -37.33 -7.48 38.04
CA ILE A 638 -38.32 -6.94 37.10
C ILE A 638 -39.08 -5.80 37.77
N ASP A 639 -38.85 -4.58 37.29
CA ASP A 639 -39.45 -3.35 37.76
C ASP A 639 -40.24 -2.65 36.63
N VAL A 640 -41.45 -2.21 36.99
CA VAL A 640 -42.43 -1.63 36.04
C VAL A 640 -42.08 -0.19 35.69
N GLU A 641 -41.51 0.54 36.64
CA GLU A 641 -40.98 1.88 36.44
C GLU A 641 -39.47 1.78 36.48
N CYS A 642 -38.81 2.52 35.59
CA CYS A 642 -37.39 2.73 35.75
C CYS A 642 -37.18 3.80 36.78
N ASP A 643 -36.68 3.40 37.94
CA ASP A 643 -36.10 4.34 38.87
C ASP A 643 -34.96 5.04 38.12
N SER A 644 -35.21 6.29 37.75
CA SER A 644 -34.23 7.16 37.16
C SER A 644 -33.27 7.56 38.26
N CYS A 645 -32.08 6.95 38.31
CA CYS A 645 -31.02 7.40 39.20
C CYS A 645 -30.29 8.65 38.67
N ASP A 646 -30.99 9.48 37.90
CA ASP A 646 -30.58 10.83 37.52
C ASP A 646 -30.26 11.69 38.76
N ALA A 647 -30.81 11.30 39.92
CA ALA A 647 -30.55 11.90 41.22
C ALA A 647 -29.29 11.38 41.95
N ASP A 648 -28.65 10.30 41.50
CA ASP A 648 -27.36 9.81 42.01
C ASP A 648 -26.21 10.55 41.28
N VAL A 649 -26.15 11.86 41.53
CA VAL A 649 -25.14 12.73 40.93
C VAL A 649 -23.74 12.53 41.53
N SER A 650 -23.62 11.68 42.55
CA SER A 650 -22.35 11.26 43.14
C SER A 650 -21.80 9.95 42.54
N GLU A 651 -22.60 9.25 41.73
CA GLU A 651 -22.29 7.99 41.05
C GLU A 651 -21.86 6.88 42.04
N ASP A 652 -22.40 6.90 43.26
CA ASP A 652 -22.04 5.94 44.33
C ASP A 652 -23.04 4.78 44.48
N GLY A 653 -24.09 4.76 43.66
CA GLY A 653 -25.15 3.76 43.65
C GLY A 653 -26.26 4.00 44.68
N GLU A 654 -26.22 5.11 45.43
CA GLU A 654 -27.25 5.50 46.38
C GLU A 654 -27.59 6.98 46.27
N VAL A 655 -28.85 7.31 45.95
CA VAL A 655 -29.36 8.68 46.10
C VAL A 655 -29.46 9.02 47.59
N SER A 656 -28.49 9.78 48.06
CA SER A 656 -28.23 9.99 49.48
C SER A 656 -27.88 11.46 49.78
N VAL A 657 -27.31 11.67 50.97
CA VAL A 657 -26.81 13.01 51.34
C VAL A 657 -25.64 13.43 50.48
N ASN A 658 -24.89 12.50 49.88
CA ASN A 658 -23.76 12.81 49.03
C ASN A 658 -24.21 13.56 47.78
N ASP A 659 -25.33 13.15 47.19
CA ASP A 659 -25.93 13.78 46.01
C ASP A 659 -26.45 15.18 46.29
N LEU A 660 -27.10 15.37 47.45
CA LEU A 660 -27.48 16.73 47.87
C LEU A 660 -26.27 17.64 48.00
N LEU A 661 -25.16 17.12 48.51
CA LEU A 661 -23.95 17.91 48.68
C LEU A 661 -23.35 18.30 47.32
N VAL A 662 -23.47 17.46 46.30
CA VAL A 662 -23.06 17.78 44.93
C VAL A 662 -23.93 18.89 44.34
N VAL A 663 -25.26 18.77 44.39
CA VAL A 663 -26.19 19.82 43.90
C VAL A 663 -26.00 21.14 44.66
N ILE A 664 -25.87 21.09 46.00
CA ILE A 664 -25.61 22.29 46.82
C ILE A 664 -24.25 22.93 46.49
N ALA A 665 -23.22 22.12 46.23
CA ALA A 665 -21.90 22.63 45.87
C ALA A 665 -21.91 23.38 44.52
N MET A 666 -22.82 22.99 43.61
CA MET A 666 -22.97 23.58 42.28
C MET A 666 -24.08 24.64 42.20
N TRP A 667 -24.66 25.03 43.33
CA TRP A 667 -25.82 25.92 43.38
C TRP A 667 -25.62 27.25 42.63
N GLY A 668 -26.53 27.55 41.70
CA GLY A 668 -26.52 28.76 40.88
C GLY A 668 -25.49 28.75 39.74
N THR A 669 -24.91 27.59 39.43
CA THR A 669 -24.06 27.38 38.25
C THR A 669 -24.85 26.71 37.13
N SER A 670 -24.24 26.59 35.95
CA SER A 670 -24.71 25.74 34.84
C SER A 670 -23.92 24.41 34.80
N GLY A 671 -23.53 23.90 35.97
CA GLY A 671 -22.73 22.70 36.10
C GLY A 671 -23.58 21.46 35.81
N PRO A 672 -23.26 20.64 34.80
CA PRO A 672 -24.13 19.56 34.33
C PRO A 672 -24.37 18.47 35.38
N ILE A 673 -23.44 18.26 36.31
CA ILE A 673 -23.56 17.26 37.38
C ILE A 673 -24.58 17.71 38.45
N GLY A 674 -24.79 19.01 38.64
CA GLY A 674 -25.78 19.50 39.61
C GLY A 674 -27.16 19.79 39.00
N ASP A 675 -27.27 19.73 37.67
CA ASP A 675 -28.46 20.09 36.88
C ASP A 675 -29.24 18.81 36.56
N VAL A 676 -29.99 18.35 37.56
CA VAL A 676 -30.66 17.03 37.58
C VAL A 676 -31.87 17.00 36.66
N ASP A 677 -32.54 18.15 36.42
CA ASP A 677 -33.64 18.24 35.45
C ASP A 677 -33.23 18.70 34.05
N GLY A 678 -31.95 19.06 33.87
CA GLY A 678 -31.38 19.46 32.59
C GLY A 678 -31.89 20.80 32.07
N ASP A 679 -32.43 21.67 32.93
CA ASP A 679 -32.96 22.98 32.53
C ASP A 679 -31.87 24.06 32.31
N GLY A 680 -30.60 23.71 32.57
CA GLY A 680 -29.43 24.56 32.41
C GLY A 680 -29.09 25.38 33.67
N ALA A 681 -29.78 25.18 34.80
CA ALA A 681 -29.57 25.93 36.02
C ALA A 681 -29.68 25.07 37.29
N VAL A 682 -28.56 24.89 38.01
CA VAL A 682 -28.55 24.19 39.31
C VAL A 682 -29.26 25.03 40.38
N ASN A 683 -30.44 24.59 40.79
CA ASN A 683 -31.33 25.33 41.67
C ASN A 683 -32.12 24.41 42.62
N VAL A 684 -33.19 24.97 43.20
CA VAL A 684 -34.01 24.24 44.18
C VAL A 684 -34.78 23.09 43.56
N GLN A 685 -35.04 23.15 42.26
CA GLN A 685 -35.75 22.10 41.55
C GLN A 685 -34.92 20.82 41.45
N ASP A 686 -33.63 20.93 41.16
CA ASP A 686 -32.67 19.82 41.17
C ASP A 686 -32.55 19.18 42.54
N LEU A 687 -32.44 20.01 43.58
CA LEU A 687 -32.33 19.53 44.95
C LEU A 687 -33.60 18.79 45.40
N LEU A 688 -34.77 19.22 44.93
CA LEU A 688 -36.03 18.52 45.20
C LEU A 688 -36.10 17.16 44.50
N LEU A 689 -35.51 17.02 43.30
CA LEU A 689 -35.41 15.74 42.61
C LEU A 689 -34.54 14.74 43.37
N VAL A 690 -33.38 15.19 43.87
CA VAL A 690 -32.52 14.36 44.73
C VAL A 690 -33.24 13.93 46.02
N ILE A 691 -33.95 14.85 46.69
CA ILE A 691 -34.74 14.49 47.89
C ILE A 691 -35.88 13.52 47.57
N GLN A 692 -36.50 13.67 46.41
CA GLN A 692 -37.63 12.84 46.00
C GLN A 692 -37.22 11.41 45.66
N ALA A 693 -35.99 11.22 45.15
CA ALA A 693 -35.44 9.94 44.74
C ALA A 693 -34.62 9.22 45.84
N TRP A 694 -34.72 9.64 47.11
CA TRP A 694 -33.89 9.16 48.22
C TRP A 694 -33.94 7.63 48.44
N GLY A 695 -32.78 6.95 48.33
CA GLY A 695 -32.67 5.50 48.50
C GLY A 695 -31.55 4.86 47.68
N THR A 696 -31.44 3.54 47.75
CA THR A 696 -30.54 2.76 46.87
C THR A 696 -31.07 2.78 45.45
N CYS A 697 -30.19 3.02 44.47
CA CYS A 697 -30.48 2.74 43.06
C CYS A 697 -30.68 1.23 42.91
N GLY A 698 -31.87 0.82 42.50
CA GLY A 698 -32.29 -0.59 42.43
C GLY A 698 -31.75 -1.31 41.21
#